data_AF-A0A7W9IBS5-F1
#
_entry.id   AF-A0A7W9IBS5-F1
#
_cell.length_a   1.000
_cell.length_b   1.000
_cell.length_c   1.000
_cell.angle_alpha   90.00
_cell.angle_beta   90.00
_cell.angle_gamma   90.00
#
_symmetry.space_group_name_H-M   'P 1'
#
loop_
_entity.id
_entity.type
_entity.pdbx_description
1 polymer ?
#
loop_
_entity_poly.entity_id
_entity_poly.type
_entity_poly.pdbx_seq_one_letter_code
_entity_poly.pdbx_strand_id
1 'polypeptide(L)'
;MTSLLVTLCLLLQVGFQPAASAATTVTLNFAMPEGFDRAELTAWANEFNNRNDLLSETIQEEIAAHPANFPGARDLEPREFDGAFTVTSTGVSVTVESDVHTSNLSWWEEALMWVSVTAGGLVFRVVCVIGLVPAMPATPSLAKGICASLQVIISKGIVLLITVLEDGPARDWAFWERALGSLIVDAVSALVWEVWLGPFAMSKVESGYSLSSAFEKIRDGFLSVANTIERWWGSSAGFFRTLANVVGGRGPGTAESLLELATARGWMPRTANLRVMPMGDSITVGYGGIGDSTEKYVGYRRELLSGLQTAGHSVDFVGSQDSGAGSISDSDHEGHGGWRIDQIDDIAECTVRRNRPNVVLLHIGTNDMNRNFDVGNAHHRLAALIRKITNAAPETTVLVSGLVPSQDDAINARIAAYNSRIPDMARNLAAEGRRVRALSMGAVTEADLRDKLHPGQRGYDKMGRVFHSAISAALRERVIASPVAGNPSACQMPQPADPAEGWNAVEQISAGYGYLRDWVRFADMDGDNRDDYVVLQDLGQVRAWLNGGDGRSWTWKGELNAGYGYPRDWVRFADMDGDNRDDYVVLQDLGQVRAWLNNGVGQSWTWKGELAGYGYPRDWVRLEDVNGDGLDDYVVIQDRGELRAWINNGPGKGFTWQGEINPGYGYPRDWVRLEDINADKKVDYLVVQDNGQVRAWLNDLGGKGWVWQGAIIGDVGVDRNNVRLADVNGDRKADYLGIGPLGQIGAWFNDRYPGGPTPGNPAPVDPGPPPASPGEGWNHIVQISAGYSYPRDWVRFADMNGDNRDDYVILQDLGQVRAWQNDGTGQSWTWKGELNPGYGYPRDWVRLADMNGDNRDDYVILQDLGQVRAWQNDGDGQSWTWKGELNPGYGYPRDWVRLEDVNGDGLDDYLVLQDEGELRAWINNGPGKGWTWKGEINPGYGYPRDWVRLEDVNGDRKVDYLVVQDNGQVRAWLNDLGGKGWIWQGQIIGDVGVDRDNVRLHDVNGDRKADYLGIGPLGQIGAWFNDRYPGTPDNPPPAAPIPPDGWPPLCVANRCP
;
A
#
# COMPACT_ATOMS: atom_id res chain seq x y z
N MET A 1 -28.96 55.22 -6.73
CA MET A 1 -28.47 53.92 -7.22
C MET A 1 -28.15 52.96 -6.09
N THR A 2 -27.32 53.31 -5.12
CA THR A 2 -26.98 52.44 -3.97
C THR A 2 -28.18 52.08 -3.11
N SER A 3 -29.05 53.06 -2.76
CA SER A 3 -30.30 52.77 -2.03
C SER A 3 -31.29 51.93 -2.85
N LEU A 4 -31.31 52.09 -4.19
CA LEU A 4 -32.16 51.30 -5.09
C LEU A 4 -31.66 49.85 -5.18
N LEU A 5 -30.35 49.64 -5.22
CA LEU A 5 -29.70 48.32 -5.15
C LEU A 5 -29.90 47.66 -3.78
N VAL A 6 -29.92 48.44 -2.70
CA VAL A 6 -30.23 47.94 -1.34
C VAL A 6 -31.71 47.57 -1.23
N THR A 7 -32.63 48.35 -1.79
CA THR A 7 -34.06 47.99 -1.85
C THR A 7 -34.32 46.79 -2.76
N LEU A 8 -33.62 46.68 -3.89
CA LEU A 8 -33.68 45.51 -4.78
C LEU A 8 -33.10 44.27 -4.08
N CYS A 9 -31.99 44.41 -3.33
CA CYS A 9 -31.43 43.34 -2.50
C CYS A 9 -32.33 42.95 -1.33
N LEU A 10 -33.06 43.90 -0.72
CA LEU A 10 -34.03 43.61 0.33
C LEU A 10 -35.28 42.92 -0.24
N LEU A 11 -35.80 43.35 -1.39
CA LEU A 11 -36.91 42.69 -2.09
C LEU A 11 -36.52 41.27 -2.55
N LEU A 12 -35.30 41.08 -3.03
CA LEU A 12 -34.73 39.76 -3.33
C LEU A 12 -34.46 38.95 -2.05
N GLN A 13 -34.13 39.57 -0.91
CA GLN A 13 -33.99 38.85 0.36
C GLN A 13 -35.32 38.38 0.96
N VAL A 14 -36.41 39.14 0.81
CA VAL A 14 -37.73 38.73 1.31
C VAL A 14 -38.35 37.61 0.46
N GLY A 15 -38.05 37.56 -0.84
CA GLY A 15 -38.42 36.45 -1.73
C GLY A 15 -37.56 35.19 -1.59
N PHE A 16 -36.42 35.27 -0.89
CA PHE A 16 -35.48 34.16 -0.70
C PHE A 16 -35.14 33.96 0.79
N GLN A 17 -36.14 33.60 1.59
CA GLN A 17 -35.88 32.69 2.72
C GLN A 17 -36.44 31.32 2.37
N PRO A 18 -35.62 30.25 2.33
CA PRO A 18 -36.16 28.90 2.40
C PRO A 18 -36.68 28.72 3.83
N ALA A 19 -37.94 29.10 4.06
CA ALA A 19 -38.65 28.66 5.25
C ALA A 19 -38.78 27.14 5.18
N ALA A 20 -38.44 26.50 6.28
CA ALA A 20 -38.48 25.07 6.49
C ALA A 20 -39.81 24.44 6.03
N SER A 21 -39.74 23.15 5.70
CA SER A 21 -40.87 22.26 5.43
C SER A 21 -42.14 22.54 6.25
N ALA A 22 -43.29 22.44 5.56
CA ALA A 22 -44.66 22.39 6.08
C ALA A 22 -45.23 23.71 6.66
N ALA A 23 -45.83 24.54 5.81
CA ALA A 23 -46.82 25.53 6.22
C ALA A 23 -48.06 25.40 5.32
N THR A 24 -49.25 25.34 5.92
CA THR A 24 -50.57 25.19 5.27
C THR A 24 -51.17 26.52 4.75
N THR A 25 -50.40 27.61 4.80
CA THR A 25 -50.80 28.96 4.37
C THR A 25 -49.59 29.71 3.83
N VAL A 26 -49.76 30.39 2.70
CA VAL A 26 -48.75 31.26 2.08
C VAL A 26 -49.19 32.72 2.23
N THR A 27 -48.38 33.55 2.89
CA THR A 27 -48.64 34.98 3.07
C THR A 27 -47.63 35.83 2.29
N LEU A 28 -48.13 36.66 1.37
CA LEU A 28 -47.36 37.60 0.57
C LEU A 28 -47.52 39.01 1.13
N ASN A 29 -46.41 39.67 1.49
CA ASN A 29 -46.43 41.02 2.08
C ASN A 29 -45.90 42.05 1.09
N PHE A 30 -46.69 43.10 0.85
CA PHE A 30 -46.35 44.21 -0.04
C PHE A 30 -46.22 45.50 0.77
N ALA A 31 -44.99 46.01 0.93
CA ALA A 31 -44.73 47.24 1.67
C ALA A 31 -45.10 48.49 0.85
N MET A 32 -45.80 49.44 1.46
CA MET A 32 -46.24 50.69 0.81
C MET A 32 -45.47 51.92 1.35
N PRO A 33 -45.26 52.97 0.54
CA PRO A 33 -44.55 54.19 0.96
C PRO A 33 -45.28 54.97 2.07
N GLU A 34 -44.54 55.77 2.86
CA GLU A 34 -45.16 56.66 3.88
C GLU A 34 -46.03 57.75 3.22
N GLY A 35 -47.27 57.90 3.70
CA GLY A 35 -48.25 58.90 3.23
C GLY A 35 -49.50 58.35 2.53
N PHE A 36 -49.63 57.03 2.36
CA PHE A 36 -50.79 56.38 1.75
C PHE A 36 -52.03 56.37 2.69
N ASP A 37 -53.25 56.61 2.19
CA ASP A 37 -54.48 56.60 3.00
C ASP A 37 -54.90 55.17 3.36
N ARG A 38 -54.60 54.80 4.60
CA ARG A 38 -54.81 53.43 5.10
C ARG A 38 -56.25 53.14 5.45
N ALA A 39 -57.07 54.15 5.70
CA ALA A 39 -58.47 53.96 6.05
C ALA A 39 -59.26 53.47 4.83
N GLU A 40 -58.99 54.06 3.65
CA GLU A 40 -59.63 53.68 2.39
C GLU A 40 -59.23 52.26 1.95
N LEU A 41 -57.95 51.89 2.10
CA LEU A 41 -57.50 50.55 1.72
C LEU A 41 -57.97 49.45 2.68
N THR A 42 -58.11 49.78 3.97
CA THR A 42 -58.68 48.86 4.95
C THR A 42 -60.17 48.65 4.68
N ALA A 43 -60.90 49.70 4.25
CA ALA A 43 -62.29 49.58 3.84
C ALA A 43 -62.44 48.71 2.58
N TRP A 44 -61.56 48.88 1.58
CA TRP A 44 -61.53 48.02 0.39
C TRP A 44 -61.21 46.57 0.72
N ALA A 45 -60.15 46.29 1.50
CA ALA A 45 -59.78 44.91 1.85
C ALA A 45 -60.88 44.21 2.66
N ASN A 46 -61.55 44.92 3.57
CA ASN A 46 -62.67 44.37 4.33
C ASN A 46 -63.91 44.13 3.46
N GLU A 47 -64.18 44.98 2.49
CA GLU A 47 -65.28 44.78 1.54
C GLU A 47 -64.99 43.59 0.60
N PHE A 48 -63.76 43.49 0.10
CA PHE A 48 -63.31 42.43 -0.79
C PHE A 48 -63.23 41.06 -0.11
N ASN A 49 -62.78 40.98 1.15
CA ASN A 49 -62.69 39.71 1.87
C ASN A 49 -64.05 39.16 2.33
N ASN A 50 -65.04 40.02 2.54
CA ASN A 50 -66.34 39.62 3.09
C ASN A 50 -67.44 39.56 2.03
N ARG A 51 -67.10 39.71 0.74
CA ARG A 51 -68.09 39.76 -0.34
C ARG A 51 -68.67 38.39 -0.66
N ASN A 52 -67.85 37.35 -0.64
CA ASN A 52 -68.25 35.95 -0.79
C ASN A 52 -67.51 35.08 0.25
N ASP A 53 -68.01 33.86 0.47
CA ASP A 53 -67.48 32.93 1.48
C ASP A 53 -66.06 32.44 1.13
N LEU A 54 -65.70 32.44 -0.17
CA LEU A 54 -64.36 32.12 -0.65
C LEU A 54 -63.74 33.30 -1.38
N LEU A 55 -62.45 33.56 -1.12
CA LEU A 55 -61.72 34.62 -1.80
C LEU A 55 -61.71 34.44 -3.33
N SER A 56 -61.62 33.20 -3.81
CA SER A 56 -61.64 32.88 -5.24
C SER A 56 -62.95 33.26 -5.94
N GLU A 57 -64.08 33.22 -5.23
CA GLU A 57 -65.40 33.57 -5.79
C GLU A 57 -65.55 35.08 -5.96
N THR A 58 -65.11 35.87 -4.98
CA THR A 58 -65.10 37.34 -5.09
C THR A 58 -64.26 37.82 -6.27
N ILE A 59 -63.13 37.14 -6.53
CA ILE A 59 -62.26 37.43 -7.67
C ILE A 59 -62.94 37.04 -9.00
N GLN A 60 -63.68 35.93 -9.03
CA GLN A 60 -64.44 35.52 -10.21
C GLN A 60 -65.57 36.48 -10.55
N GLU A 61 -66.30 36.98 -9.56
CA GLU A 61 -67.36 37.98 -9.77
C GLU A 61 -66.81 39.29 -10.37
N GLU A 62 -65.65 39.76 -9.92
CA GLU A 62 -64.99 40.95 -10.46
C GLU A 62 -64.55 40.75 -11.93
N ILE A 63 -64.07 39.55 -12.27
CA ILE A 63 -63.69 39.19 -13.64
C ILE A 63 -64.94 39.05 -14.52
N ALA A 64 -66.02 38.46 -14.00
CA ALA A 64 -67.30 38.34 -14.70
C ALA A 64 -67.99 39.69 -14.92
N ALA A 65 -67.82 40.64 -14.00
CA ALA A 65 -68.27 42.03 -14.13
C ALA A 65 -67.46 42.82 -15.18
N HIS A 66 -66.24 42.35 -15.51
CA HIS A 66 -65.31 42.98 -16.45
C HIS A 66 -64.74 42.01 -17.51
N PRO A 67 -65.58 41.39 -18.36
CA PRO A 67 -65.14 40.31 -19.24
C PRO A 67 -64.29 40.82 -20.41
N ALA A 68 -63.12 40.21 -20.61
CA ALA A 68 -62.27 40.41 -21.78
C ALA A 68 -62.33 39.17 -22.69
N ASN A 69 -62.63 39.37 -23.97
CA ASN A 69 -62.97 38.29 -24.90
C ASN A 69 -61.71 37.72 -25.56
N PHE A 70 -61.23 36.55 -25.10
CA PHE A 70 -60.07 35.87 -25.67
C PHE A 70 -60.44 34.52 -26.33
N PRO A 71 -59.89 34.19 -27.52
CA PRO A 71 -60.24 32.96 -28.22
C PRO A 71 -59.69 31.72 -27.50
N GLY A 72 -60.55 30.75 -27.19
CA GLY A 72 -60.18 29.46 -26.56
C GLY A 72 -60.64 29.27 -25.11
N ALA A 73 -61.19 30.31 -24.48
CA ALA A 73 -61.66 30.24 -23.09
C ALA A 73 -63.08 29.66 -22.98
N ARG A 74 -63.28 28.41 -23.36
CA ARG A 74 -64.52 27.69 -23.05
C ARG A 74 -64.21 26.35 -22.41
N ASP A 75 -64.78 26.19 -21.23
CA ASP A 75 -64.85 24.99 -20.40
C ASP A 75 -63.64 24.72 -19.51
N LEU A 76 -63.54 25.50 -18.43
CA LEU A 76 -62.83 25.09 -17.21
C LEU A 76 -63.64 25.58 -16.00
N GLU A 77 -64.12 24.64 -15.17
CA GLU A 77 -64.63 24.96 -13.83
C GLU A 77 -63.44 25.34 -12.94
N PRO A 78 -63.40 26.54 -12.35
CA PRO A 78 -62.33 26.93 -11.44
C PRO A 78 -62.34 26.05 -10.19
N ARG A 79 -61.16 25.77 -9.62
CA ARG A 79 -61.09 25.21 -8.27
C ARG A 79 -61.13 26.33 -7.24
N GLU A 80 -61.97 26.14 -6.24
CA GLU A 80 -62.19 27.03 -5.09
C GLU A 80 -60.94 27.08 -4.20
N PHE A 81 -60.55 28.28 -3.79
CA PHE A 81 -59.50 28.48 -2.78
C PHE A 81 -59.86 29.67 -1.88
N ASP A 82 -59.43 29.60 -0.62
CA ASP A 82 -59.69 30.64 0.36
C ASP A 82 -58.44 31.41 0.79
N GLY A 83 -58.66 32.57 1.39
CA GLY A 83 -57.62 33.49 1.80
C GLY A 83 -58.16 34.86 2.23
N ALA A 84 -57.25 35.77 2.59
CA ALA A 84 -57.66 37.13 2.96
C ALA A 84 -56.60 38.19 2.65
N PHE A 85 -57.05 39.37 2.23
CA PHE A 85 -56.26 40.60 2.16
C PHE A 85 -56.24 41.29 3.53
N THR A 86 -55.08 41.48 4.15
CA THR A 86 -54.94 42.19 5.43
C THR A 86 -54.09 43.43 5.26
N VAL A 87 -54.60 44.59 5.68
CA VAL A 87 -53.82 45.83 5.69
C VAL A 87 -52.98 45.87 6.97
N THR A 88 -51.67 45.90 6.82
CA THR A 88 -50.69 45.88 7.91
C THR A 88 -50.13 47.29 8.19
N SER A 89 -49.37 47.43 9.28
CA SER A 89 -48.76 48.70 9.68
C SER A 89 -47.72 49.25 8.70
N THR A 90 -47.31 48.47 7.69
CA THR A 90 -46.31 48.88 6.68
C THR A 90 -46.78 48.63 5.24
N GLY A 91 -47.99 48.11 5.01
CA GLY A 91 -48.44 47.74 3.66
C GLY A 91 -49.65 46.81 3.63
N VAL A 92 -49.78 45.96 2.61
CA VAL A 92 -50.89 45.00 2.46
C VAL A 92 -50.33 43.59 2.36
N SER A 93 -50.94 42.64 3.05
CA SER A 93 -50.61 41.23 2.97
C SER A 93 -51.76 40.43 2.36
N VAL A 94 -51.44 39.39 1.60
CA VAL A 94 -52.42 38.43 1.08
C VAL A 94 -52.06 37.07 1.60
N THR A 95 -53.00 36.42 2.28
CA THR A 95 -52.84 35.04 2.73
C THR A 95 -53.69 34.15 1.85
N VAL A 96 -53.13 33.05 1.36
CA VAL A 96 -53.83 32.00 0.63
C VAL A 96 -53.59 30.68 1.37
N GLU A 97 -54.66 29.97 1.70
CA GLU A 97 -54.56 28.68 2.40
C GLU A 97 -54.36 27.55 1.38
N SER A 98 -53.48 26.57 1.67
CA SER A 98 -53.01 25.61 0.66
C SER A 98 -53.26 24.14 1.02
N ASP A 99 -54.04 23.48 0.19
CA ASP A 99 -54.04 22.03 -0.01
C ASP A 99 -54.02 21.69 -1.52
N VAL A 100 -52.86 21.81 -2.20
CA VAL A 100 -52.47 21.09 -3.45
C VAL A 100 -51.01 21.41 -3.86
N HIS A 101 -50.27 20.41 -4.37
CA HIS A 101 -48.87 20.45 -4.81
C HIS A 101 -48.65 21.13 -6.20
N THR A 102 -47.56 21.90 -6.35
CA THR A 102 -47.28 22.87 -7.43
C THR A 102 -46.46 22.35 -8.63
N SER A 103 -46.64 21.10 -9.08
CA SER A 103 -45.79 20.54 -10.17
C SER A 103 -46.48 20.35 -11.53
N ASN A 104 -47.60 21.04 -11.80
CA ASN A 104 -48.21 21.10 -13.14
C ASN A 104 -49.17 22.30 -13.20
N LEU A 105 -48.66 23.47 -13.58
CA LEU A 105 -49.49 24.63 -13.85
C LEU A 105 -50.21 24.44 -15.19
N SER A 106 -51.50 24.74 -15.23
CA SER A 106 -52.26 24.83 -16.47
C SER A 106 -51.83 26.07 -17.28
N TRP A 107 -52.09 26.05 -18.59
CA TRP A 107 -51.78 27.18 -19.47
C TRP A 107 -52.38 28.53 -19.00
N TRP A 108 -53.50 28.50 -18.26
CA TRP A 108 -54.12 29.72 -17.75
C TRP A 108 -53.42 30.28 -16.50
N GLU A 109 -52.85 29.41 -15.66
CA GLU A 109 -52.01 29.81 -14.52
C GLU A 109 -50.67 30.39 -15.02
N GLU A 110 -50.13 29.83 -16.10
CA GLU A 110 -48.98 30.39 -16.81
C GLU A 110 -49.33 31.77 -17.41
N ALA A 111 -50.48 31.92 -18.07
CA ALA A 111 -50.93 33.21 -18.62
C ALA A 111 -51.18 34.28 -17.53
N LEU A 112 -51.75 33.90 -16.38
CA LEU A 112 -51.92 34.78 -15.21
C LEU A 112 -50.58 35.23 -14.64
N MET A 113 -49.58 34.34 -14.63
CA MET A 113 -48.20 34.68 -14.27
C MET A 113 -47.60 35.70 -15.26
N TRP A 114 -47.77 35.50 -16.57
CA TRP A 114 -47.32 36.42 -17.61
C TRP A 114 -47.95 37.82 -17.48
N VAL A 115 -49.26 37.88 -17.21
CA VAL A 115 -49.99 39.14 -17.01
C VAL A 115 -49.53 39.83 -15.72
N SER A 116 -49.34 39.07 -14.63
CA SER A 116 -48.94 39.61 -13.32
C SER A 116 -47.51 40.17 -13.33
N VAL A 117 -46.57 39.46 -13.97
CA VAL A 117 -45.18 39.93 -14.12
C VAL A 117 -45.10 41.16 -15.02
N THR A 118 -45.90 41.20 -16.09
CA THR A 118 -45.97 42.36 -16.99
C THR A 118 -46.62 43.58 -16.31
N ALA A 119 -47.69 43.37 -15.52
CA ALA A 119 -48.35 44.41 -14.74
C ALA A 119 -47.44 44.96 -13.63
N GLY A 120 -46.75 44.09 -12.90
CA GLY A 120 -45.75 44.48 -11.89
C GLY A 120 -44.58 45.26 -12.49
N GLY A 121 -44.11 44.85 -13.67
CA GLY A 121 -43.15 45.61 -14.46
C GLY A 121 -43.66 47.01 -14.81
N LEU A 122 -44.90 47.12 -15.29
CA LEU A 122 -45.52 48.41 -15.63
C LEU A 122 -45.67 49.33 -14.40
N VAL A 123 -46.06 48.79 -13.25
CA VAL A 123 -46.12 49.53 -11.98
C VAL A 123 -44.73 50.01 -11.58
N PHE A 124 -43.70 49.15 -11.68
CA PHE A 124 -42.31 49.56 -11.45
C PHE A 124 -41.88 50.68 -12.42
N ARG A 125 -42.25 50.60 -13.70
CA ARG A 125 -41.93 51.64 -14.68
C ARG A 125 -42.58 52.97 -14.32
N VAL A 126 -43.85 52.95 -13.91
CA VAL A 126 -44.57 54.15 -13.47
C VAL A 126 -43.89 54.77 -12.24
N VAL A 127 -43.56 53.96 -11.24
CA VAL A 127 -42.84 54.40 -10.03
C VAL A 127 -41.44 54.92 -10.36
N CYS A 128 -40.70 54.25 -11.23
CA CYS A 128 -39.39 54.66 -11.72
C CYS A 128 -39.48 55.99 -12.46
N VAL A 129 -40.49 56.18 -13.33
CA VAL A 129 -40.69 57.44 -14.07
C VAL A 129 -41.05 58.58 -13.10
N ILE A 130 -41.96 58.33 -12.15
CA ILE A 130 -42.37 59.31 -11.13
C ILE A 130 -41.16 59.75 -10.27
N GLY A 131 -40.26 58.83 -9.94
CA GLY A 131 -39.06 59.15 -9.14
C GLY A 131 -37.89 59.73 -9.95
N LEU A 132 -37.62 59.19 -11.15
CA LEU A 132 -36.40 59.47 -11.91
C LEU A 132 -36.54 60.68 -12.83
N VAL A 133 -37.72 60.95 -13.38
CA VAL A 133 -37.93 62.11 -14.26
C VAL A 133 -37.74 63.44 -13.52
N PRO A 134 -38.28 63.65 -12.31
CA PRO A 134 -38.00 64.86 -11.53
C PRO A 134 -36.53 64.98 -11.11
N ALA A 135 -35.85 63.84 -10.90
CA ALA A 135 -34.43 63.79 -10.56
C ALA A 135 -33.50 64.06 -11.76
N MET A 136 -34.02 63.97 -13.00
CA MET A 136 -33.30 64.24 -14.25
C MET A 136 -34.08 65.22 -15.15
N PRO A 137 -34.34 66.46 -14.67
CA PRO A 137 -35.26 67.38 -15.34
C PRO A 137 -34.69 67.94 -16.66
N ALA A 138 -33.37 67.89 -16.86
CA ALA A 138 -32.72 68.32 -18.11
C ALA A 138 -32.88 67.31 -19.26
N THR A 139 -33.19 66.04 -18.97
CA THR A 139 -33.31 64.96 -19.98
C THR A 139 -34.45 63.99 -19.65
N PRO A 140 -35.70 64.48 -19.52
CA PRO A 140 -36.83 63.68 -19.03
C PRO A 140 -37.17 62.49 -19.94
N SER A 141 -36.93 62.61 -21.26
CA SER A 141 -37.11 61.49 -22.20
C SER A 141 -36.11 60.37 -21.96
N LEU A 142 -34.85 60.70 -21.63
CA LEU A 142 -33.82 59.72 -21.28
C LEU A 142 -34.17 58.97 -19.99
N ALA A 143 -34.66 59.68 -18.97
CA ALA A 143 -35.12 59.07 -17.73
C ALA A 143 -36.31 58.11 -17.95
N LYS A 144 -37.28 58.49 -18.78
CA LYS A 144 -38.40 57.61 -19.18
C LYS A 144 -37.93 56.37 -19.93
N GLY A 145 -36.98 56.55 -20.85
CA GLY A 145 -36.39 55.45 -21.59
C GLY A 145 -35.61 54.47 -20.70
N ILE A 146 -34.82 54.98 -19.74
CA ILE A 146 -34.12 54.12 -18.77
C ILE A 146 -35.12 53.28 -17.96
N CYS A 147 -36.21 53.89 -17.50
CA CYS A 147 -37.25 53.17 -16.77
C CYS A 147 -37.97 52.12 -17.64
N ALA A 148 -38.13 52.37 -18.95
CA ALA A 148 -38.67 51.40 -19.89
C ALA A 148 -37.75 50.20 -20.11
N SER A 149 -36.44 50.43 -20.25
CA SER A 149 -35.46 49.36 -20.37
C SER A 149 -35.40 48.48 -19.12
N LEU A 150 -35.41 49.09 -17.93
CA LEU A 150 -35.39 48.37 -16.67
C LEU A 150 -36.68 47.55 -16.46
N GLN A 151 -37.83 48.07 -16.88
CA GLN A 151 -39.10 47.32 -16.89
C GLN A 151 -38.96 46.01 -17.68
N VAL A 152 -38.42 46.08 -18.91
CA VAL A 152 -38.29 44.92 -19.78
C VAL A 152 -37.32 43.89 -19.20
N ILE A 153 -36.19 44.34 -18.66
CA ILE A 153 -35.19 43.47 -18.03
C ILE A 153 -35.79 42.74 -16.82
N ILE A 154 -36.51 43.45 -15.95
CA ILE A 154 -37.11 42.86 -14.76
C ILE A 154 -38.23 41.90 -15.14
N SER A 155 -39.14 42.31 -16.04
CA SER A 155 -40.31 41.49 -16.40
C SER A 155 -39.89 40.23 -17.14
N LYS A 156 -39.06 40.35 -18.19
CA LYS A 156 -38.61 39.17 -18.96
C LYS A 156 -37.52 38.37 -18.25
N GLY A 157 -36.72 38.99 -17.40
CA GLY A 157 -35.72 38.30 -16.58
C GLY A 157 -36.35 37.42 -15.51
N ILE A 158 -37.46 37.86 -14.89
CA ILE A 158 -38.22 37.05 -13.92
C ILE A 158 -38.86 35.84 -14.62
N VAL A 159 -39.43 36.02 -15.81
CA VAL A 159 -39.98 34.88 -16.58
C VAL A 159 -38.87 33.89 -16.95
N LEU A 160 -37.74 34.36 -17.49
CA LEU A 160 -36.61 33.49 -17.83
C LEU A 160 -36.10 32.71 -16.59
N LEU A 161 -36.18 33.32 -15.41
CA LEU A 161 -35.84 32.68 -14.14
C LEU A 161 -36.86 31.60 -13.75
N ILE A 162 -38.16 31.85 -13.93
CA ILE A 162 -39.22 30.89 -13.61
C ILE A 162 -39.17 29.69 -14.57
N THR A 163 -38.99 29.92 -15.87
CA THR A 163 -38.82 28.84 -16.86
C THR A 163 -37.62 27.93 -16.51
N VAL A 164 -36.54 28.50 -15.95
CA VAL A 164 -35.35 27.74 -15.51
C VAL A 164 -35.58 26.99 -14.20
N LEU A 165 -36.49 27.46 -13.35
CA LEU A 165 -36.91 26.76 -12.13
C LEU A 165 -37.89 25.62 -12.42
N GLU A 166 -38.68 25.74 -13.50
CA GLU A 166 -39.62 24.72 -13.96
C GLU A 166 -38.95 23.60 -14.78
N ASP A 167 -38.14 23.95 -15.79
CA ASP A 167 -37.54 22.98 -16.74
C ASP A 167 -36.08 22.60 -16.40
N GLY A 168 -35.47 23.26 -15.41
CA GLY A 168 -34.05 23.14 -15.10
C GLY A 168 -33.14 23.92 -16.06
N PRO A 169 -31.86 24.17 -15.70
CA PRO A 169 -30.95 24.93 -16.53
C PRO A 169 -30.57 24.14 -17.80
N ALA A 170 -30.87 24.68 -18.99
CA ALA A 170 -30.40 24.11 -20.25
C ALA A 170 -28.86 24.03 -20.26
N ARG A 171 -28.30 22.86 -20.62
CA ARG A 171 -26.86 22.52 -20.49
C ARG A 171 -25.89 23.29 -21.41
N ASP A 172 -26.36 24.20 -22.27
CA ASP A 172 -25.52 24.93 -23.23
C ASP A 172 -25.39 26.42 -22.85
N TRP A 173 -24.15 26.86 -22.58
CA TRP A 173 -23.83 28.27 -22.27
C TRP A 173 -24.21 29.23 -23.40
N ALA A 174 -24.26 28.75 -24.65
CA ALA A 174 -24.70 29.55 -25.79
C ALA A 174 -26.19 29.95 -25.69
N PHE A 175 -27.02 29.22 -24.94
CA PHE A 175 -28.39 29.63 -24.64
C PHE A 175 -28.40 30.88 -23.76
N TRP A 176 -27.59 30.90 -22.69
CA TRP A 176 -27.50 32.03 -21.77
C TRP A 176 -26.89 33.27 -22.42
N GLU A 177 -25.88 33.12 -23.27
CA GLU A 177 -25.33 34.24 -24.05
C GLU A 177 -26.37 34.83 -25.00
N ARG A 178 -27.18 33.99 -25.65
CA ARG A 178 -28.26 34.46 -26.56
C ARG A 178 -29.45 35.04 -25.79
N ALA A 179 -29.80 34.49 -24.64
CA ALA A 179 -30.91 34.96 -23.80
C ALA A 179 -30.56 36.29 -23.12
N LEU A 180 -29.34 36.43 -22.59
CA LEU A 180 -28.86 37.69 -22.03
C LEU A 180 -28.66 38.73 -23.15
N GLY A 181 -28.13 38.29 -24.30
CA GLY A 181 -27.98 39.12 -25.49
C GLY A 181 -29.32 39.66 -26.02
N SER A 182 -30.37 38.82 -26.08
CA SER A 182 -31.70 39.24 -26.53
C SER A 182 -32.38 40.15 -25.52
N LEU A 183 -32.26 39.89 -24.21
CA LEU A 183 -32.73 40.76 -23.12
C LEU A 183 -32.12 42.17 -23.21
N ILE A 184 -30.82 42.26 -23.49
CA ILE A 184 -30.11 43.53 -23.63
C ILE A 184 -30.56 44.24 -24.92
N VAL A 185 -30.71 43.52 -26.04
CA VAL A 185 -31.20 44.09 -27.31
C VAL A 185 -32.64 44.62 -27.17
N ASP A 186 -33.52 43.89 -26.49
CA ASP A 186 -34.90 44.32 -26.22
C ASP A 186 -34.95 45.54 -25.30
N ALA A 187 -34.12 45.56 -24.26
CA ALA A 187 -34.02 46.69 -23.34
C ALA A 187 -33.49 47.95 -24.02
N VAL A 188 -32.50 47.81 -24.90
CA VAL A 188 -31.98 48.91 -25.74
C VAL A 188 -33.02 49.34 -26.77
N SER A 189 -33.77 48.41 -27.37
CA SER A 189 -34.85 48.74 -28.31
C SER A 189 -35.97 49.54 -27.65
N ALA A 190 -36.33 49.21 -26.41
CA ALA A 190 -37.26 49.99 -25.60
C ALA A 190 -36.73 51.39 -25.25
N LEU A 191 -35.42 51.51 -24.97
CA LEU A 191 -34.77 52.81 -24.76
C LEU A 191 -34.83 53.68 -26.02
N VAL A 192 -34.50 53.10 -27.18
CA VAL A 192 -34.50 53.80 -28.46
C VAL A 192 -35.92 54.21 -28.88
N TRP A 193 -36.92 53.38 -28.62
CA TRP A 193 -38.32 53.72 -28.87
C TRP A 193 -38.77 54.93 -28.04
N GLU A 194 -38.52 54.93 -26.73
CA GLU A 194 -39.00 55.97 -25.83
C GLU A 194 -38.22 57.30 -25.93
N VAL A 195 -36.92 57.22 -26.23
CA VAL A 195 -36.05 58.41 -26.29
C VAL A 195 -36.06 59.06 -27.67
N TRP A 196 -36.25 58.28 -28.75
CA TRP A 196 -35.97 58.74 -30.12
C TRP A 196 -37.14 58.50 -31.09
N LEU A 197 -37.59 57.26 -31.27
CA LEU A 197 -38.57 56.93 -32.32
C LEU A 197 -40.01 57.33 -31.98
N GLY A 198 -40.42 57.20 -30.72
CA GLY A 198 -41.74 57.56 -30.21
C GLY A 198 -42.03 59.07 -30.29
N PRO A 199 -41.14 59.94 -29.78
CA PRO A 199 -41.25 61.39 -29.95
C PRO A 199 -41.20 61.82 -31.43
N PHE A 200 -40.35 61.18 -32.25
CA PHE A 200 -40.28 61.44 -33.69
C PHE A 200 -41.59 61.07 -34.42
N ALA A 201 -42.17 59.91 -34.10
CA ALA A 201 -43.45 59.46 -34.68
C ALA A 201 -44.62 60.36 -34.28
N MET A 202 -44.71 60.76 -33.00
CA MET A 202 -45.77 61.68 -32.53
C MET A 202 -45.63 63.08 -33.16
N SER A 203 -44.41 63.61 -33.32
CA SER A 203 -44.18 64.91 -33.97
C SER A 203 -44.59 64.98 -35.46
N LYS A 204 -44.86 63.82 -36.08
CA LYS A 204 -45.29 63.70 -37.48
C LYS A 204 -46.77 63.34 -37.65
N VAL A 205 -47.42 62.78 -36.63
CA VAL A 205 -48.88 62.57 -36.61
C VAL A 205 -49.63 63.91 -36.51
N GLU A 206 -49.05 64.92 -35.85
CA GLU A 206 -49.63 66.27 -35.74
C GLU A 206 -49.50 67.14 -37.02
N SER A 207 -48.85 66.65 -38.10
CA SER A 207 -48.65 67.42 -39.34
C SER A 207 -49.19 66.76 -40.63
N GLY A 208 -50.04 65.73 -40.52
CA GLY A 208 -50.83 65.21 -41.65
C GLY A 208 -50.03 64.50 -42.76
N TYR A 209 -49.00 63.73 -42.41
CA TYR A 209 -48.16 62.98 -43.37
C TYR A 209 -48.67 61.54 -43.65
N SER A 210 -48.59 61.08 -44.90
CA SER A 210 -49.06 59.76 -45.37
C SER A 210 -48.01 58.63 -45.23
N LEU A 211 -48.50 57.43 -44.85
CA LEU A 211 -47.74 56.22 -44.46
C LEU A 211 -46.71 55.71 -45.48
N SER A 212 -46.86 55.94 -46.78
CA SER A 212 -45.93 55.39 -47.78
C SER A 212 -44.57 56.10 -47.81
N SER A 213 -44.51 57.37 -47.43
CA SER A 213 -43.27 58.16 -47.36
C SER A 213 -42.47 57.95 -46.06
N ALA A 214 -43.09 57.34 -45.04
CA ALA A 214 -42.43 56.97 -43.78
C ALA A 214 -41.49 55.76 -43.96
N PHE A 215 -41.88 54.78 -44.77
CA PHE A 215 -41.10 53.57 -44.99
C PHE A 215 -39.77 53.81 -45.70
N GLU A 216 -39.68 54.76 -46.64
CA GLU A 216 -38.42 55.08 -47.32
C GLU A 216 -37.41 55.79 -46.40
N LYS A 217 -37.86 56.62 -45.44
CA LYS A 217 -36.96 57.25 -44.45
C LYS A 217 -36.65 56.35 -43.25
N ILE A 218 -37.52 55.40 -42.92
CA ILE A 218 -37.19 54.33 -41.96
C ILE A 218 -36.06 53.45 -42.53
N ARG A 219 -36.09 53.14 -43.83
CA ARG A 219 -34.97 52.46 -44.53
C ARG A 219 -33.67 53.27 -44.44
N ASP A 220 -33.71 54.58 -44.74
CA ASP A 220 -32.51 55.43 -44.71
C ASP A 220 -31.99 55.66 -43.28
N GLY A 221 -32.88 55.68 -42.28
CA GLY A 221 -32.56 55.70 -40.85
C GLY A 221 -31.93 54.40 -40.37
N PHE A 222 -32.44 53.23 -40.80
CA PHE A 222 -31.81 51.93 -40.56
C PHE A 222 -30.43 51.83 -41.20
N LEU A 223 -30.21 52.41 -42.39
CA LEU A 223 -28.89 52.47 -43.04
C LEU A 223 -27.93 53.46 -42.34
N SER A 224 -28.43 54.56 -41.77
CA SER A 224 -27.62 55.49 -40.96
C SER A 224 -27.23 54.89 -39.60
N VAL A 225 -28.14 54.16 -38.96
CA VAL A 225 -27.88 53.38 -37.74
C VAL A 225 -26.96 52.21 -38.05
N ALA A 226 -27.14 51.49 -39.16
CA ALA A 226 -26.23 50.43 -39.61
C ALA A 226 -24.81 50.98 -39.90
N ASN A 227 -24.67 52.12 -40.58
CA ASN A 227 -23.36 52.77 -40.81
C ASN A 227 -22.73 53.35 -39.52
N THR A 228 -23.53 53.73 -38.53
CA THR A 228 -23.07 54.15 -37.21
C THR A 228 -22.62 52.95 -36.38
N ILE A 229 -23.40 51.86 -36.44
CA ILE A 229 -23.08 50.54 -35.88
C ILE A 229 -21.83 49.97 -36.55
N GLU A 230 -21.61 50.16 -37.87
CA GLU A 230 -20.42 49.71 -38.61
C GLU A 230 -19.16 50.51 -38.23
N ARG A 231 -19.28 51.83 -38.00
CA ARG A 231 -18.19 52.63 -37.41
C ARG A 231 -17.92 52.29 -35.94
N TRP A 232 -18.95 51.90 -35.18
CA TRP A 232 -18.81 51.38 -33.82
C TRP A 232 -18.14 49.98 -33.82
N TRP A 233 -18.49 49.13 -34.78
CA TRP A 233 -17.94 47.79 -35.00
C TRP A 233 -16.50 47.80 -35.50
N GLY A 234 -16.07 48.84 -36.24
CA GLY A 234 -14.66 49.08 -36.56
C GLY A 234 -13.77 49.34 -35.32
N SER A 235 -14.38 49.66 -34.18
CA SER A 235 -13.73 49.77 -32.87
C SER A 235 -14.00 48.57 -31.93
N SER A 236 -14.58 47.47 -32.43
CA SER A 236 -14.84 46.26 -31.63
C SER A 236 -13.55 45.67 -31.05
N ALA A 237 -12.40 45.83 -31.71
CA ALA A 237 -11.10 45.49 -31.11
C ALA A 237 -10.74 46.41 -29.92
N GLY A 238 -11.31 47.60 -29.82
CA GLY A 238 -11.17 48.58 -28.73
C GLY A 238 -12.16 48.39 -27.58
N PHE A 239 -13.43 48.05 -27.87
CA PHE A 239 -14.38 47.64 -26.83
C PHE A 239 -13.99 46.29 -26.24
N PHE A 240 -13.69 45.27 -27.06
CA PHE A 240 -13.16 43.99 -26.55
C PHE A 240 -11.74 44.12 -25.99
N ARG A 241 -10.90 45.11 -26.37
CA ARG A 241 -9.65 45.43 -25.62
C ARG A 241 -9.93 46.12 -24.30
N THR A 242 -10.92 47.00 -24.21
CA THR A 242 -11.26 47.70 -22.96
C THR A 242 -11.97 46.76 -22.00
N LEU A 243 -12.86 45.90 -22.51
CA LEU A 243 -13.44 44.77 -21.79
C LEU A 243 -12.36 43.74 -21.46
N ALA A 244 -11.40 43.41 -22.34
CA ALA A 244 -10.27 42.54 -22.01
C ALA A 244 -9.25 43.20 -21.06
N ASN A 245 -9.22 44.53 -20.93
CA ASN A 245 -8.39 45.24 -19.95
C ASN A 245 -9.13 45.42 -18.60
N VAL A 246 -10.46 45.37 -18.60
CA VAL A 246 -11.34 45.30 -17.41
C VAL A 246 -11.47 43.85 -16.90
N VAL A 247 -11.52 42.87 -17.80
CA VAL A 247 -11.52 41.42 -17.55
C VAL A 247 -10.09 40.89 -17.36
N GLY A 248 -9.07 41.57 -17.90
CA GLY A 248 -7.64 41.21 -17.82
C GLY A 248 -6.78 42.12 -16.93
N GLY A 249 -7.39 42.83 -15.96
CA GLY A 249 -6.69 43.31 -14.77
C GLY A 249 -5.54 44.30 -14.97
N ARG A 250 -5.75 45.45 -15.63
CA ARG A 250 -4.77 46.57 -15.61
C ARG A 250 -5.38 47.94 -15.28
N GLY A 251 -6.11 48.00 -14.18
CA GLY A 251 -6.31 49.19 -13.34
C GLY A 251 -6.37 48.75 -11.86
N PRO A 252 -5.74 49.46 -10.90
CA PRO A 252 -5.42 48.88 -9.59
C PRO A 252 -6.66 48.75 -8.72
N GLY A 253 -7.06 47.50 -8.43
CA GLY A 253 -7.71 47.17 -7.14
C GLY A 253 -9.24 47.01 -7.08
N THR A 254 -10.00 46.81 -8.18
CA THR A 254 -11.47 46.65 -8.06
C THR A 254 -12.10 45.42 -8.75
N ALA A 255 -11.46 44.78 -9.74
CA ALA A 255 -12.04 43.61 -10.41
C ALA A 255 -11.82 42.30 -9.62
N GLU A 256 -10.61 42.10 -9.07
CA GLU A 256 -10.35 40.98 -8.15
C GLU A 256 -11.25 41.07 -6.91
N SER A 257 -11.51 42.28 -6.39
CA SER A 257 -12.33 42.46 -5.19
C SER A 257 -13.81 42.18 -5.41
N LEU A 258 -14.39 42.49 -6.58
CA LEU A 258 -15.80 42.21 -6.89
C LEU A 258 -16.05 40.75 -7.23
N LEU A 259 -15.12 40.11 -7.95
CA LEU A 259 -15.18 38.67 -8.23
C LEU A 259 -14.93 37.88 -6.94
N GLU A 260 -13.92 38.23 -6.14
CA GLU A 260 -13.71 37.64 -4.81
C GLU A 260 -14.89 37.87 -3.87
N LEU A 261 -15.56 39.03 -3.89
CA LEU A 261 -16.74 39.29 -3.07
C LEU A 261 -17.96 38.49 -3.54
N ALA A 262 -18.23 38.38 -4.84
CA ALA A 262 -19.34 37.58 -5.39
C ALA A 262 -19.11 36.08 -5.15
N THR A 263 -17.85 35.64 -5.30
CA THR A 263 -17.39 34.29 -5.00
C THR A 263 -17.42 34.02 -3.49
N ALA A 264 -17.03 34.96 -2.61
CA ALA A 264 -17.12 34.83 -1.15
C ALA A 264 -18.55 34.92 -0.59
N ARG A 265 -19.47 35.56 -1.32
CA ARG A 265 -20.92 35.64 -0.97
C ARG A 265 -21.79 34.59 -1.65
N GLY A 266 -21.21 33.68 -2.45
CA GLY A 266 -21.90 32.50 -3.01
C GLY A 266 -22.81 32.78 -4.21
N TRP A 267 -22.59 33.89 -4.93
CA TRP A 267 -23.47 34.36 -6.03
C TRP A 267 -23.09 33.82 -7.42
N MET A 268 -22.05 32.99 -7.52
CA MET A 268 -21.69 32.25 -8.73
C MET A 268 -21.39 30.78 -8.35
N PRO A 269 -21.83 29.77 -9.13
CA PRO A 269 -21.37 28.40 -8.95
C PRO A 269 -19.86 28.38 -9.17
N ARG A 270 -19.10 28.04 -8.12
CA ARG A 270 -17.67 27.77 -8.29
C ARG A 270 -17.55 26.42 -8.98
N THR A 271 -17.22 26.41 -10.26
CA THR A 271 -16.75 25.18 -10.89
C THR A 271 -15.45 24.77 -10.18
N ALA A 272 -15.36 23.50 -9.82
CA ALA A 272 -14.25 22.95 -9.05
C ALA A 272 -13.83 21.66 -9.72
N ASN A 273 -12.52 21.39 -9.72
CA ASN A 273 -11.99 20.09 -10.12
C ASN A 273 -12.01 19.20 -8.89
N LEU A 274 -12.88 18.20 -8.89
CA LEU A 274 -13.09 17.27 -7.80
C LEU A 274 -12.49 15.93 -8.20
N ARG A 275 -11.37 15.57 -7.56
CA ARG A 275 -10.85 14.21 -7.57
C ARG A 275 -11.36 13.50 -6.32
N VAL A 276 -12.44 12.76 -6.49
CA VAL A 276 -13.19 12.16 -5.40
C VAL A 276 -12.86 10.69 -5.30
N MET A 277 -12.51 10.19 -4.12
CA MET A 277 -12.31 8.77 -3.85
C MET A 277 -13.47 8.25 -3.00
N PRO A 278 -14.47 7.59 -3.59
CA PRO A 278 -15.46 6.83 -2.84
C PRO A 278 -14.77 5.63 -2.18
N MET A 279 -14.61 5.63 -0.86
CA MET A 279 -13.87 4.61 -0.11
C MET A 279 -14.79 3.92 0.91
N GLY A 280 -14.81 2.60 0.93
CA GLY A 280 -15.67 1.88 1.87
C GLY A 280 -15.87 0.40 1.57
N ASP A 281 -17.01 -0.13 1.99
CA ASP A 281 -17.34 -1.56 1.86
C ASP A 281 -18.26 -1.86 0.65
N SER A 282 -19.04 -2.95 0.71
CA SER A 282 -20.00 -3.36 -0.32
C SER A 282 -21.06 -2.29 -0.67
N ILE A 283 -21.34 -1.37 0.26
CA ILE A 283 -22.26 -0.24 0.02
C ILE A 283 -21.60 0.79 -0.91
N THR A 284 -20.28 0.99 -0.80
CA THR A 284 -19.51 1.84 -1.71
C THR A 284 -19.31 1.19 -3.08
N VAL A 285 -19.11 -0.14 -3.13
CA VAL A 285 -19.18 -0.91 -4.39
C VAL A 285 -20.52 -0.64 -5.08
N GLY A 286 -21.61 -0.65 -4.31
CA GLY A 286 -22.97 -0.44 -4.80
C GLY A 286 -23.74 -1.74 -5.01
N TYR A 287 -23.43 -2.76 -4.21
CA TYR A 287 -24.08 -4.06 -4.24
C TYR A 287 -25.60 -3.89 -4.21
N GLY A 288 -26.29 -4.50 -5.19
CA GLY A 288 -27.75 -4.52 -5.27
C GLY A 288 -28.43 -3.28 -5.87
N GLY A 289 -27.67 -2.31 -6.43
CA GLY A 289 -28.19 -1.05 -6.98
C GLY A 289 -29.05 -1.19 -8.26
N ILE A 290 -28.44 -1.53 -9.41
CA ILE A 290 -29.11 -1.51 -10.75
C ILE A 290 -29.17 -2.91 -11.39
N GLY A 291 -28.68 -3.94 -10.70
CA GLY A 291 -28.70 -5.32 -11.19
C GLY A 291 -28.19 -6.33 -10.16
N ASP A 292 -27.95 -7.56 -10.61
CA ASP A 292 -27.46 -8.69 -9.80
C ASP A 292 -26.03 -9.11 -10.19
N SER A 293 -25.34 -8.32 -11.02
CA SER A 293 -23.94 -8.52 -11.41
C SER A 293 -23.10 -7.28 -11.11
N THR A 294 -21.81 -7.50 -10.88
CA THR A 294 -20.82 -6.45 -10.54
C THR A 294 -20.70 -5.36 -11.61
N GLU A 295 -20.92 -5.69 -12.88
CA GLU A 295 -20.97 -4.75 -14.01
C GLU A 295 -22.09 -3.68 -13.87
N LYS A 296 -23.09 -3.93 -13.02
CA LYS A 296 -24.23 -3.03 -12.78
C LYS A 296 -24.25 -2.41 -11.38
N TYR A 297 -23.23 -2.65 -10.56
CA TYR A 297 -23.14 -2.10 -9.22
C TYR A 297 -22.55 -0.69 -9.27
N VAL A 298 -23.40 0.32 -9.04
CA VAL A 298 -23.00 1.74 -9.05
C VAL A 298 -23.25 2.41 -7.70
N GLY A 299 -24.22 1.90 -6.93
CA GLY A 299 -24.55 2.42 -5.60
C GLY A 299 -24.91 3.90 -5.60
N TYR A 300 -24.42 4.63 -4.59
CA TYR A 300 -24.68 6.07 -4.43
C TYR A 300 -23.92 6.95 -5.43
N ARG A 301 -22.92 6.39 -6.13
CA ARG A 301 -22.03 7.14 -7.03
C ARG A 301 -22.78 7.71 -8.24
N ARG A 302 -23.85 7.04 -8.69
CA ARG A 302 -24.72 7.51 -9.78
C ARG A 302 -25.36 8.87 -9.49
N GLU A 303 -26.09 8.95 -8.38
CA GLU A 303 -26.79 10.18 -7.98
C GLU A 303 -25.77 11.29 -7.65
N LEU A 304 -24.68 10.92 -6.98
CA LEU A 304 -23.60 11.86 -6.67
C LEU A 304 -22.97 12.47 -7.93
N LEU A 305 -22.55 11.63 -8.88
CA LEU A 305 -21.89 12.06 -10.11
C LEU A 305 -22.83 12.95 -10.94
N SER A 306 -24.08 12.52 -11.10
CA SER A 306 -25.10 13.32 -11.78
C SER A 306 -25.30 14.68 -11.11
N GLY A 307 -25.43 14.72 -9.78
CA GLY A 307 -25.57 15.96 -9.02
C GLY A 307 -24.40 16.92 -9.19
N LEU A 308 -23.16 16.43 -9.04
CA LEU A 308 -21.95 17.24 -9.16
C LEU A 308 -21.71 17.76 -10.59
N GLN A 309 -21.95 16.93 -11.60
CA GLN A 309 -21.85 17.33 -13.01
C GLN A 309 -22.92 18.37 -13.36
N THR A 310 -24.14 18.21 -12.84
CA THR A 310 -25.25 19.17 -13.04
C THR A 310 -24.95 20.50 -12.36
N ALA A 311 -24.23 20.49 -11.23
CA ALA A 311 -23.71 21.68 -10.57
C ALA A 311 -22.49 22.32 -11.29
N GLY A 312 -22.04 21.76 -12.42
CA GLY A 312 -20.97 22.30 -13.26
C GLY A 312 -19.55 21.97 -12.78
N HIS A 313 -19.38 21.01 -11.85
CA HIS A 313 -18.06 20.57 -11.41
C HIS A 313 -17.45 19.58 -12.40
N SER A 314 -16.13 19.63 -12.57
CA SER A 314 -15.37 18.54 -13.20
C SER A 314 -15.12 17.48 -12.13
N VAL A 315 -15.55 16.25 -12.38
CA VAL A 315 -15.46 15.14 -11.42
C VAL A 315 -14.62 14.03 -12.03
N ASP A 316 -13.68 13.53 -11.24
CA ASP A 316 -12.76 12.44 -11.50
C ASP A 316 -12.88 11.50 -10.28
N PHE A 317 -13.64 10.41 -10.40
CA PHE A 317 -13.61 9.36 -9.40
C PHE A 317 -12.29 8.61 -9.51
N VAL A 318 -11.74 8.21 -8.38
CA VAL A 318 -10.46 7.49 -8.34
C VAL A 318 -10.49 6.37 -7.32
N GLY A 319 -9.76 5.31 -7.62
CA GLY A 319 -9.58 4.13 -6.77
C GLY A 319 -9.14 2.94 -7.60
N SER A 320 -8.91 1.79 -6.95
CA SER A 320 -8.45 0.56 -7.59
C SER A 320 -9.58 -0.29 -8.20
N GLN A 321 -10.82 0.01 -7.87
CA GLN A 321 -12.00 -0.76 -8.26
C GLN A 321 -12.82 0.00 -9.31
N ASP A 322 -13.41 -0.74 -10.25
CA ASP A 322 -14.22 -0.19 -11.34
C ASP A 322 -15.52 -1.01 -11.49
N SER A 323 -16.36 -1.02 -10.45
CA SER A 323 -17.70 -1.58 -10.54
C SER A 323 -18.69 -0.57 -11.11
N GLY A 324 -19.54 -1.01 -12.05
CA GLY A 324 -20.47 -0.14 -12.76
C GLY A 324 -19.96 0.39 -14.10
N ALA A 325 -18.85 -0.15 -14.62
CA ALA A 325 -18.30 0.19 -15.94
C ALA A 325 -19.38 0.13 -17.04
N GLY A 326 -19.52 1.22 -17.79
CA GLY A 326 -20.54 1.38 -18.82
C GLY A 326 -21.95 1.79 -18.32
N SER A 327 -22.19 1.80 -17.01
CA SER A 327 -23.45 2.28 -16.41
C SER A 327 -23.40 3.75 -15.97
N ILE A 328 -22.21 4.26 -15.63
CA ILE A 328 -21.92 5.69 -15.43
C ILE A 328 -20.65 6.08 -16.19
N SER A 329 -20.45 7.39 -16.39
CA SER A 329 -19.33 7.89 -17.21
C SER A 329 -17.96 7.72 -16.57
N ASP A 330 -17.93 7.56 -15.26
CA ASP A 330 -16.73 7.38 -14.44
C ASP A 330 -17.13 6.49 -13.27
N SER A 331 -16.62 5.27 -13.24
CA SER A 331 -17.01 4.21 -12.32
C SER A 331 -15.90 3.79 -11.37
N ASP A 332 -14.83 4.57 -11.27
CA ASP A 332 -13.75 4.29 -10.34
C ASP A 332 -14.20 4.45 -8.88
N HIS A 333 -13.66 3.63 -7.98
CA HIS A 333 -13.88 3.70 -6.54
C HIS A 333 -12.85 2.87 -5.75
N GLU A 334 -12.83 3.07 -4.44
CA GLU A 334 -12.07 2.27 -3.47
C GLU A 334 -13.03 1.58 -2.49
N GLY A 335 -14.11 1.03 -3.04
CA GLY A 335 -15.13 0.30 -2.30
C GLY A 335 -14.89 -1.20 -2.41
N HIS A 336 -14.89 -1.92 -1.29
CA HIS A 336 -14.51 -3.33 -1.24
C HIS A 336 -15.55 -4.19 -0.51
N GLY A 337 -16.16 -5.11 -1.24
CA GLY A 337 -17.23 -5.95 -0.72
C GLY A 337 -16.80 -6.76 0.50
N GLY A 338 -17.58 -6.72 1.59
CA GLY A 338 -17.30 -7.53 2.79
C GLY A 338 -16.17 -7.03 3.70
N TRP A 339 -15.52 -5.90 3.38
CA TRP A 339 -14.37 -5.42 4.14
C TRP A 339 -14.72 -4.63 5.40
N ARG A 340 -13.83 -4.73 6.38
CA ARG A 340 -13.83 -3.98 7.64
C ARG A 340 -12.88 -2.78 7.59
N ILE A 341 -12.92 -1.97 8.65
CA ILE A 341 -12.07 -0.78 8.80
C ILE A 341 -10.57 -1.11 8.71
N ASP A 342 -10.11 -2.19 9.34
CA ASP A 342 -8.71 -2.62 9.34
C ASP A 342 -8.20 -2.98 7.94
N GLN A 343 -9.04 -3.63 7.12
CA GLN A 343 -8.67 -4.02 5.77
C GLN A 343 -8.59 -2.82 4.81
N ILE A 344 -9.43 -1.80 5.01
CA ILE A 344 -9.31 -0.52 4.28
C ILE A 344 -8.08 0.27 4.76
N ASP A 345 -7.77 0.21 6.06
CA ASP A 345 -6.58 0.85 6.64
C ASP A 345 -5.27 0.32 6.04
N ASP A 346 -5.21 -0.96 5.69
CA ASP A 346 -4.04 -1.60 5.05
C ASP A 346 -3.71 -1.02 3.67
N ILE A 347 -4.71 -0.61 2.88
CA ILE A 347 -4.49 -0.06 1.53
C ILE A 347 -4.48 1.46 1.45
N ALA A 348 -5.00 2.15 2.48
CA ALA A 348 -5.33 3.56 2.40
C ALA A 348 -4.12 4.44 2.04
N GLU A 349 -2.95 4.19 2.63
CA GLU A 349 -1.75 5.00 2.35
C GLU A 349 -1.31 4.89 0.88
N CYS A 350 -1.19 3.66 0.36
CA CYS A 350 -0.79 3.37 -1.02
C CYS A 350 -1.74 4.06 -2.01
N THR A 351 -3.04 3.77 -1.89
CA THR A 351 -4.06 4.26 -2.80
C THR A 351 -4.19 5.78 -2.74
N VAL A 352 -4.14 6.39 -1.55
CA VAL A 352 -4.25 7.85 -1.39
C VAL A 352 -3.01 8.55 -1.94
N ARG A 353 -1.81 8.01 -1.76
CA ARG A 353 -0.58 8.55 -2.39
C ARG A 353 -0.58 8.36 -3.90
N ARG A 354 -1.13 7.25 -4.40
CA ARG A 354 -1.23 6.97 -5.84
C ARG A 354 -2.17 7.95 -6.54
N ASN A 355 -3.36 8.14 -6.00
CA ASN A 355 -4.41 8.89 -6.67
C ASN A 355 -4.48 10.37 -6.23
N ARG A 356 -3.96 10.70 -5.04
CA ARG A 356 -3.97 12.06 -4.44
C ARG A 356 -5.35 12.74 -4.53
N PRO A 357 -6.42 12.11 -3.99
CA PRO A 357 -7.76 12.67 -4.04
C PRO A 357 -7.84 13.95 -3.20
N ASN A 358 -8.56 14.98 -3.66
CA ASN A 358 -8.84 16.15 -2.82
C ASN A 358 -10.10 15.95 -1.96
N VAL A 359 -10.92 14.93 -2.26
CA VAL A 359 -12.07 14.52 -1.45
C VAL A 359 -12.08 13.01 -1.28
N VAL A 360 -12.21 12.52 -0.04
CA VAL A 360 -12.50 11.10 0.25
C VAL A 360 -13.89 11.00 0.85
N LEU A 361 -14.74 10.14 0.29
CA LEU A 361 -16.04 9.80 0.87
C LEU A 361 -15.87 8.48 1.62
N LEU A 362 -15.89 8.52 2.94
CA LEU A 362 -15.58 7.36 3.75
C LEU A 362 -16.86 6.78 4.37
N HIS A 363 -17.26 5.59 3.89
CA HIS A 363 -18.38 4.81 4.43
C HIS A 363 -17.90 3.39 4.74
N ILE A 364 -17.40 3.16 5.96
CA ILE A 364 -16.81 1.89 6.37
C ILE A 364 -17.16 1.55 7.83
N GLY A 365 -17.35 0.27 8.10
CA GLY A 365 -17.70 -0.26 9.42
C GLY A 365 -18.91 -1.21 9.41
N THR A 366 -19.63 -1.34 8.29
CA THR A 366 -20.82 -2.21 8.19
C THR A 366 -20.47 -3.66 8.53
N ASN A 367 -19.34 -4.15 8.01
CA ASN A 367 -18.89 -5.52 8.26
C ASN A 367 -18.37 -5.74 9.68
N ASP A 368 -17.80 -4.71 10.33
CA ASP A 368 -17.44 -4.77 11.75
C ASP A 368 -18.69 -4.98 12.62
N MET A 369 -19.78 -4.25 12.34
CA MET A 369 -21.04 -4.38 13.08
C MET A 369 -21.75 -5.71 12.79
N ASN A 370 -21.79 -6.11 11.51
CA ASN A 370 -22.41 -7.36 11.06
C ASN A 370 -21.71 -8.59 11.69
N ARG A 371 -20.38 -8.59 11.70
CA ARG A 371 -19.56 -9.71 12.20
C ARG A 371 -19.21 -9.61 13.69
N ASN A 372 -19.71 -8.58 14.39
CA ASN A 372 -19.40 -8.31 15.80
C ASN A 372 -17.88 -8.22 16.08
N PHE A 373 -17.13 -7.65 15.15
CA PHE A 373 -15.67 -7.57 15.23
C PHE A 373 -15.24 -6.27 15.90
N ASP A 374 -14.73 -6.36 17.13
CA ASP A 374 -14.13 -5.24 17.88
C ASP A 374 -14.97 -3.93 17.78
N VAL A 375 -16.28 -4.08 18.00
CA VAL A 375 -17.26 -2.99 17.83
C VAL A 375 -16.97 -1.83 18.79
N GLY A 376 -16.45 -2.13 19.99
CA GLY A 376 -16.08 -1.13 20.99
C GLY A 376 -15.00 -0.16 20.53
N ASN A 377 -13.99 -0.63 19.79
CA ASN A 377 -12.88 0.20 19.31
C ASN A 377 -12.96 0.57 17.82
N ALA A 378 -14.03 0.18 17.11
CA ALA A 378 -14.20 0.49 15.69
C ALA A 378 -14.04 2.00 15.38
N HIS A 379 -14.55 2.88 16.24
CA HIS A 379 -14.39 4.34 16.09
C HIS A 379 -12.93 4.82 16.27
N HIS A 380 -12.12 4.14 17.08
CA HIS A 380 -10.69 4.42 17.19
C HIS A 380 -9.93 3.95 15.94
N ARG A 381 -10.28 2.77 15.40
CA ARG A 381 -9.73 2.29 14.11
C ARG A 381 -10.09 3.23 12.96
N LEU A 382 -11.33 3.71 12.92
CA LEU A 382 -11.76 4.72 11.94
C LEU A 382 -10.97 6.03 12.07
N ALA A 383 -10.72 6.49 13.29
CA ALA A 383 -9.91 7.68 13.52
C ALA A 383 -8.45 7.51 13.06
N ALA A 384 -7.87 6.33 13.27
CA ALA A 384 -6.52 5.99 12.79
C ALA A 384 -6.47 6.00 11.26
N LEU A 385 -7.44 5.39 10.59
CA LEU A 385 -7.59 5.41 9.13
C LEU A 385 -7.68 6.84 8.58
N ILE A 386 -8.50 7.71 9.18
CA ILE A 386 -8.61 9.11 8.75
C ILE A 386 -7.27 9.86 8.92
N ARG A 387 -6.53 9.59 10.01
CA ARG A 387 -5.18 10.14 10.18
C ARG A 387 -4.22 9.63 9.10
N LYS A 388 -4.26 8.35 8.76
CA LYS A 388 -3.46 7.77 7.68
C LYS A 388 -3.75 8.44 6.33
N ILE A 389 -5.02 8.57 5.96
CA ILE A 389 -5.46 9.26 4.74
C ILE A 389 -4.95 10.71 4.72
N THR A 390 -5.18 11.48 5.79
CA THR A 390 -4.81 12.90 5.85
C THR A 390 -3.31 13.15 6.04
N ASN A 391 -2.53 12.14 6.42
CA ASN A 391 -1.06 12.18 6.39
C ASN A 391 -0.52 11.88 4.98
N ALA A 392 -1.09 10.89 4.30
CA ALA A 392 -0.72 10.51 2.93
C ALA A 392 -1.05 11.61 1.91
N ALA A 393 -2.17 12.30 2.11
CA ALA A 393 -2.58 13.46 1.33
C ALA A 393 -3.14 14.59 2.22
N PRO A 394 -2.27 15.53 2.67
CA PRO A 394 -2.68 16.66 3.51
C PRO A 394 -3.71 17.59 2.85
N GLU A 395 -3.82 17.58 1.52
CA GLU A 395 -4.81 18.34 0.79
C GLU A 395 -6.23 17.77 0.88
N THR A 396 -6.37 16.47 1.19
CA THR A 396 -7.64 15.74 1.15
C THR A 396 -8.60 16.19 2.24
N THR A 397 -9.85 16.45 1.85
CA THR A 397 -10.97 16.59 2.77
C THR A 397 -11.70 15.27 2.91
N VAL A 398 -11.75 14.71 4.11
CA VAL A 398 -12.44 13.44 4.39
C VAL A 398 -13.88 13.71 4.85
N LEU A 399 -14.84 13.27 4.06
CA LEU A 399 -16.27 13.27 4.39
C LEU A 399 -16.63 11.90 4.94
N VAL A 400 -16.56 11.74 6.27
CA VAL A 400 -16.82 10.47 6.95
C VAL A 400 -18.29 10.36 7.30
N SER A 401 -18.94 9.30 6.84
CA SER A 401 -20.37 9.06 7.07
C SER A 401 -20.62 8.07 8.19
N GLY A 402 -21.75 8.25 8.90
CA GLY A 402 -22.36 7.16 9.65
C GLY A 402 -22.91 6.09 8.72
N LEU A 403 -23.01 4.86 9.23
CA LEU A 403 -23.55 3.72 8.50
C LEU A 403 -25.06 3.85 8.32
N VAL A 404 -25.58 3.34 7.20
CA VAL A 404 -27.01 3.11 6.99
C VAL A 404 -27.56 2.07 7.99
N PRO A 405 -28.88 2.07 8.28
CA PRO A 405 -29.46 1.09 9.22
C PRO A 405 -29.39 -0.35 8.67
N SER A 406 -29.70 -1.32 9.52
CA SER A 406 -29.87 -2.75 9.17
C SER A 406 -31.27 -3.22 9.54
N GLN A 407 -31.83 -4.18 8.78
CA GLN A 407 -33.09 -4.87 9.14
C GLN A 407 -32.89 -5.94 10.23
N ASP A 408 -31.65 -6.18 10.68
CA ASP A 408 -31.35 -7.06 11.80
C ASP A 408 -31.16 -6.23 13.08
N ASP A 409 -32.02 -6.43 14.08
CA ASP A 409 -32.05 -5.62 15.30
C ASP A 409 -30.70 -5.58 16.05
N ALA A 410 -29.99 -6.71 16.09
CA ALA A 410 -28.72 -6.81 16.81
C ALA A 410 -27.61 -6.02 16.08
N ILE A 411 -27.59 -6.09 14.75
CA ILE A 411 -26.66 -5.32 13.92
C ILE A 411 -27.03 -3.82 13.98
N ASN A 412 -28.31 -3.49 13.89
CA ASN A 412 -28.81 -2.12 13.89
C ASN A 412 -28.49 -1.41 15.23
N ALA A 413 -28.59 -2.12 16.36
CA ALA A 413 -28.18 -1.60 17.67
C ALA A 413 -26.67 -1.27 17.72
N ARG A 414 -25.82 -2.11 17.14
CA ARG A 414 -24.37 -1.86 17.03
C ARG A 414 -24.08 -0.67 16.11
N ILE A 415 -24.77 -0.58 14.97
CA ILE A 415 -24.69 0.55 14.05
C ILE A 415 -25.07 1.86 14.74
N ALA A 416 -26.16 1.88 15.52
CA ALA A 416 -26.58 3.05 16.28
C ALA A 416 -25.51 3.50 17.29
N ALA A 417 -24.92 2.53 18.02
CA ALA A 417 -23.83 2.80 18.95
C ALA A 417 -22.58 3.36 18.24
N TYR A 418 -22.18 2.77 17.11
CA TYR A 418 -21.06 3.22 16.29
C TYR A 418 -21.29 4.64 15.74
N ASN A 419 -22.46 4.89 15.13
CA ASN A 419 -22.83 6.18 14.56
C ASN A 419 -22.86 7.30 15.60
N SER A 420 -23.22 7.00 16.85
CA SER A 420 -23.20 7.99 17.93
C SER A 420 -21.81 8.55 18.24
N ARG A 421 -20.74 7.81 17.92
CA ARG A 421 -19.34 8.19 18.22
C ARG A 421 -18.69 9.02 17.10
N ILE A 422 -19.18 8.91 15.87
CA ILE A 422 -18.56 9.53 14.68
C ILE A 422 -18.50 11.07 14.77
N PRO A 423 -19.55 11.79 15.22
CA PRO A 423 -19.50 13.25 15.33
C PRO A 423 -18.40 13.75 16.29
N ASP A 424 -18.26 13.13 17.47
CA ASP A 424 -17.23 13.48 18.44
C ASP A 424 -15.83 13.16 17.92
N MET A 425 -15.66 11.98 17.33
CA MET A 425 -14.41 11.55 16.71
C MET A 425 -13.95 12.54 15.63
N ALA A 426 -14.84 12.93 14.71
CA ALA A 426 -14.53 13.87 13.65
C ALA A 426 -14.21 15.28 14.21
N ARG A 427 -14.91 15.73 15.25
CA ARG A 427 -14.60 17.01 15.92
C ARG A 427 -13.21 17.00 16.54
N ASN A 428 -12.81 15.90 17.19
CA ASN A 428 -11.48 15.78 17.79
C ASN A 428 -10.38 15.81 16.71
N LEU A 429 -10.56 15.06 15.61
CA LEU A 429 -9.63 15.08 14.47
C LEU A 429 -9.57 16.46 13.80
N ALA A 430 -10.69 17.17 13.69
CA ALA A 430 -10.71 18.53 13.18
C ALA A 430 -9.97 19.50 14.12
N ALA A 431 -10.06 19.31 15.44
CA ALA A 431 -9.29 20.07 16.42
C ALA A 431 -7.77 19.76 16.35
N GLU A 432 -7.39 18.56 15.90
CA GLU A 432 -5.99 18.21 15.55
C GLU A 432 -5.54 18.85 14.21
N GLY A 433 -6.36 19.66 13.56
CA GLY A 433 -6.05 20.33 12.28
C GLY A 433 -6.30 19.46 11.04
N ARG A 434 -6.93 18.29 11.19
CA ARG A 434 -7.28 17.43 10.05
C ARG A 434 -8.52 17.95 9.33
N ARG A 435 -8.56 17.85 8.00
CA ARG A 435 -9.71 18.22 7.18
C ARG A 435 -10.72 17.08 7.15
N VAL A 436 -11.58 17.01 8.16
CA VAL A 436 -12.59 15.96 8.29
C VAL A 436 -13.95 16.53 8.66
N ARG A 437 -15.03 15.97 8.10
CA ARG A 437 -16.41 16.29 8.44
C ARG A 437 -17.24 15.02 8.59
N ALA A 438 -17.93 14.90 9.71
CA ALA A 438 -18.91 13.84 9.94
C ALA A 438 -20.23 14.12 9.21
N LEU A 439 -20.81 13.09 8.61
CA LEU A 439 -22.10 13.11 7.92
C LEU A 439 -23.05 12.09 8.54
N SER A 440 -24.33 12.43 8.61
CA SER A 440 -25.39 11.49 8.98
C SER A 440 -26.02 10.86 7.74
N MET A 441 -26.17 9.54 7.74
CA MET A 441 -26.93 8.79 6.73
C MET A 441 -28.37 8.51 7.16
N GLY A 442 -28.88 9.21 8.19
CA GLY A 442 -30.23 9.01 8.74
C GLY A 442 -31.40 9.27 7.78
N ALA A 443 -31.13 9.79 6.57
CA ALA A 443 -32.15 9.87 5.51
C ALA A 443 -32.50 8.49 4.92
N VAL A 444 -31.58 7.53 5.02
CA VAL A 444 -31.79 6.13 4.64
C VAL A 444 -32.47 5.41 5.80
N THR A 445 -33.59 4.76 5.52
CA THR A 445 -34.40 3.99 6.47
C THR A 445 -34.34 2.51 6.14
N GLU A 446 -34.79 1.64 7.04
CA GLU A 446 -34.87 0.19 6.80
C GLU A 446 -35.73 -0.18 5.58
N ALA A 447 -36.72 0.66 5.23
CA ALA A 447 -37.57 0.50 4.05
C ALA A 447 -36.83 0.83 2.73
N ASP A 448 -35.68 1.49 2.81
CA ASP A 448 -34.82 1.77 1.66
C ASP A 448 -33.79 0.65 1.42
N LEU A 449 -33.74 -0.37 2.29
CA LEU A 449 -32.84 -1.51 2.14
C LEU A 449 -33.44 -2.59 1.26
N ARG A 450 -32.58 -3.20 0.44
CA ARG A 450 -32.92 -4.35 -0.39
C ARG A 450 -32.82 -5.65 0.38
N ASP A 451 -31.84 -5.74 1.27
CA ASP A 451 -31.60 -6.87 2.15
C ASP A 451 -31.28 -6.39 3.57
N LYS A 452 -30.72 -7.28 4.40
CA LYS A 452 -30.40 -6.97 5.80
C LYS A 452 -29.43 -5.79 5.98
N LEU A 453 -28.59 -5.47 5.00
CA LEU A 453 -27.46 -4.55 5.13
C LEU A 453 -27.36 -3.53 3.98
N HIS A 454 -27.79 -3.90 2.77
CA HIS A 454 -27.51 -3.11 1.58
C HIS A 454 -28.72 -2.25 1.18
N PRO A 455 -28.51 -0.95 0.89
CA PRO A 455 -29.52 -0.11 0.28
C PRO A 455 -30.01 -0.67 -1.06
N GLY A 456 -31.29 -0.48 -1.38
CA GLY A 456 -31.77 -0.50 -2.75
C GLY A 456 -31.49 0.83 -3.45
N GLN A 457 -31.88 0.96 -4.72
CA GLN A 457 -31.59 2.17 -5.51
C GLN A 457 -32.06 3.47 -4.83
N ARG A 458 -33.26 3.47 -4.21
CA ARG A 458 -33.79 4.65 -3.49
C ARG A 458 -32.92 5.06 -2.30
N GLY A 459 -32.39 4.09 -1.56
CA GLY A 459 -31.47 4.34 -0.45
C GLY A 459 -30.12 4.88 -0.94
N TYR A 460 -29.58 4.30 -2.01
CA TYR A 460 -28.37 4.81 -2.64
C TYR A 460 -28.52 6.24 -3.17
N ASP A 461 -29.66 6.60 -3.74
CA ASP A 461 -29.92 7.98 -4.20
C ASP A 461 -29.96 8.95 -3.01
N LYS A 462 -30.51 8.54 -1.87
CA LYS A 462 -30.48 9.35 -0.64
C LYS A 462 -29.04 9.56 -0.15
N MET A 463 -28.22 8.52 -0.13
CA MET A 463 -26.79 8.63 0.22
C MET A 463 -26.05 9.57 -0.74
N GLY A 464 -26.29 9.44 -2.05
CA GLY A 464 -25.68 10.29 -3.07
C GLY A 464 -26.01 11.76 -2.86
N ARG A 465 -27.26 12.09 -2.52
CA ARG A 465 -27.68 13.46 -2.17
C ARG A 465 -27.03 13.99 -0.88
N VAL A 466 -26.83 13.14 0.13
CA VAL A 466 -26.12 13.51 1.37
C VAL A 466 -24.67 13.89 1.05
N PHE A 467 -23.95 13.05 0.29
CA PHE A 467 -22.57 13.34 -0.11
C PHE A 467 -22.47 14.56 -1.02
N HIS A 468 -23.37 14.70 -2.00
CA HIS A 468 -23.44 15.88 -2.87
C HIS A 468 -23.59 17.16 -2.05
N SER A 469 -24.56 17.20 -1.13
CA SER A 469 -24.80 18.34 -0.26
C SER A 469 -23.59 18.70 0.61
N ALA A 470 -22.88 17.67 1.11
CA ALA A 470 -21.68 17.84 1.91
C ALA A 470 -20.50 18.42 1.11
N ILE A 471 -20.27 17.94 -0.11
CA ILE A 471 -19.26 18.48 -1.03
C ILE A 471 -19.59 19.94 -1.36
N SER A 472 -20.84 20.23 -1.74
CA SER A 472 -21.25 21.61 -2.04
C SER A 472 -21.06 22.55 -0.85
N ALA A 473 -21.33 22.09 0.38
CA ALA A 473 -21.08 22.87 1.59
C ALA A 473 -19.57 23.12 1.80
N ALA A 474 -18.74 22.08 1.69
CA ALA A 474 -17.29 22.20 1.84
C ALA A 474 -16.66 23.11 0.77
N LEU A 475 -17.18 23.12 -0.46
CA LEU A 475 -16.77 24.05 -1.52
C LEU A 475 -17.15 25.51 -1.22
N ARG A 476 -18.35 25.76 -0.68
CA ARG A 476 -18.76 27.11 -0.25
C ARG A 476 -17.83 27.64 0.84
N GLU A 477 -17.48 26.78 1.78
CA GLU A 477 -16.60 27.08 2.92
C GLU A 477 -15.10 27.10 2.58
N ARG A 478 -14.70 26.80 1.33
CA ARG A 478 -13.28 26.75 0.88
C ARG A 478 -12.43 25.71 1.63
N VAL A 479 -13.03 24.60 2.04
CA VAL A 479 -12.33 23.53 2.78
C VAL A 479 -11.67 22.53 1.83
N ILE A 480 -12.26 22.31 0.65
CA ILE A 480 -11.70 21.43 -0.38
C ILE A 480 -10.58 22.16 -1.13
N ALA A 481 -9.38 21.60 -1.11
CA ALA A 481 -8.24 22.09 -1.87
C ALA A 481 -8.29 21.64 -3.33
N SER A 482 -7.49 22.27 -4.19
CA SER A 482 -7.31 21.82 -5.58
C SER A 482 -6.66 20.43 -5.63
N PRO A 483 -6.99 19.58 -6.62
CA PRO A 483 -6.32 18.30 -6.81
C PRO A 483 -4.81 18.46 -7.05
N VAL A 484 -4.02 17.55 -6.49
CA VAL A 484 -2.58 17.42 -6.77
C VAL A 484 -2.37 16.20 -7.66
N ALA A 485 -1.31 16.18 -8.48
CA ALA A 485 -0.98 15.00 -9.27
C ALA A 485 -0.69 13.79 -8.38
N GLY A 486 -1.22 12.63 -8.78
CA GLY A 486 -0.95 11.34 -8.16
C GLY A 486 0.53 10.93 -8.27
N ASN A 487 0.99 10.02 -7.41
CA ASN A 487 2.28 9.36 -7.55
C ASN A 487 2.08 7.92 -8.07
N PRO A 488 2.30 7.65 -9.37
CA PRO A 488 2.13 6.31 -9.94
C PRO A 488 2.98 5.23 -9.26
N SER A 489 4.13 5.63 -8.69
CA SER A 489 5.07 4.76 -7.98
C SER A 489 4.72 4.53 -6.51
N ALA A 490 3.69 5.19 -5.97
CA ALA A 490 3.33 5.05 -4.55
C ALA A 490 2.86 3.63 -4.16
N CYS A 491 2.51 2.81 -5.15
CA CYS A 491 2.13 1.42 -4.99
C CYS A 491 3.11 0.45 -5.69
N GLN A 492 4.28 0.94 -6.10
CA GLN A 492 5.37 0.06 -6.51
C GLN A 492 6.00 -0.57 -5.27
N MET A 493 6.31 -1.86 -5.34
CA MET A 493 7.08 -2.53 -4.30
C MET A 493 8.41 -1.79 -4.11
N PRO A 494 8.90 -1.65 -2.86
CA PRO A 494 10.24 -1.14 -2.62
C PRO A 494 11.22 -1.85 -3.55
N GLN A 495 12.05 -1.08 -4.26
CA GLN A 495 13.16 -1.69 -4.97
C GLN A 495 14.13 -2.20 -3.91
N PRO A 496 14.41 -3.50 -3.91
CA PRO A 496 15.23 -4.07 -2.87
C PRO A 496 16.67 -3.61 -2.97
N ALA A 497 17.30 -3.44 -1.81
CA ALA A 497 18.75 -3.49 -1.74
C ALA A 497 19.22 -4.88 -2.21
N ASP A 498 20.40 -4.93 -2.81
CA ASP A 498 21.00 -6.12 -3.42
C ASP A 498 20.78 -7.35 -2.50
N PRO A 499 19.95 -8.33 -2.92
CA PRO A 499 19.71 -9.53 -2.13
C PRO A 499 21.03 -10.31 -1.99
N ALA A 500 21.10 -11.23 -1.01
CA ALA A 500 22.29 -12.05 -0.81
C ALA A 500 22.64 -12.85 -2.08
N GLU A 501 23.91 -13.26 -2.20
CA GLU A 501 24.45 -13.98 -3.36
C GLU A 501 23.52 -15.13 -3.83
N GLY A 502 23.24 -15.17 -5.13
CA GLY A 502 22.39 -16.18 -5.76
C GLY A 502 20.90 -15.84 -5.82
N TRP A 503 20.47 -14.62 -5.48
CA TRP A 503 19.08 -14.18 -5.70
C TRP A 503 19.05 -13.06 -6.73
N ASN A 504 18.47 -13.32 -7.90
CA ASN A 504 18.41 -12.33 -8.97
C ASN A 504 17.12 -11.53 -8.88
N ALA A 505 17.23 -10.25 -8.54
CA ALA A 505 16.08 -9.36 -8.49
C ALA A 505 15.43 -9.24 -9.87
N VAL A 506 14.17 -9.66 -9.94
CA VAL A 506 13.31 -9.43 -11.08
C VAL A 506 12.38 -8.29 -10.70
N GLU A 507 12.45 -7.18 -11.44
CA GLU A 507 11.48 -6.09 -11.29
C GLU A 507 10.04 -6.62 -11.28
N GLN A 508 9.08 -5.79 -10.88
CA GLN A 508 7.67 -6.15 -10.78
C GLN A 508 7.17 -7.07 -11.91
N ILE A 509 6.90 -8.33 -11.57
CA ILE A 509 6.49 -9.38 -12.51
C ILE A 509 4.97 -9.44 -12.71
N SER A 510 4.20 -8.80 -11.83
CA SER A 510 2.76 -8.59 -11.99
C SER A 510 2.32 -7.22 -11.50
N ALA A 511 1.50 -6.54 -12.31
CA ALA A 511 0.86 -5.29 -11.96
C ALA A 511 -0.23 -5.42 -10.88
N GLY A 512 -0.60 -6.65 -10.51
CA GLY A 512 -1.79 -6.97 -9.74
C GLY A 512 -3.06 -6.84 -10.59
N TYR A 513 -4.08 -7.65 -10.27
CA TYR A 513 -5.35 -7.68 -10.99
C TYR A 513 -6.49 -6.99 -10.24
N GLY A 514 -6.15 -6.06 -9.34
CA GLY A 514 -7.13 -5.32 -8.53
C GLY A 514 -7.66 -6.10 -7.32
N TYR A 515 -7.01 -7.20 -6.95
CA TYR A 515 -7.33 -8.01 -5.77
C TYR A 515 -6.29 -7.79 -4.67
N LEU A 516 -6.70 -7.82 -3.40
CA LEU A 516 -5.75 -7.67 -2.29
C LEU A 516 -4.75 -8.81 -2.22
N ARG A 517 -3.60 -8.54 -1.62
CA ARG A 517 -2.62 -9.57 -1.22
C ARG A 517 -3.26 -10.79 -0.52
N ASP A 518 -4.23 -10.58 0.37
CA ASP A 518 -4.85 -11.67 1.16
C ASP A 518 -5.69 -12.62 0.31
N TRP A 519 -6.09 -12.18 -0.89
CA TRP A 519 -6.85 -12.96 -1.87
C TRP A 519 -5.93 -13.79 -2.76
N VAL A 520 -4.67 -13.38 -2.90
CA VAL A 520 -3.68 -13.99 -3.79
C VAL A 520 -3.09 -15.24 -3.16
N ARG A 521 -2.99 -16.29 -3.94
CA ARG A 521 -2.26 -17.54 -3.69
C ARG A 521 -1.42 -17.84 -4.93
N PHE A 522 -0.39 -18.65 -4.71
CA PHE A 522 0.42 -19.27 -5.75
C PHE A 522 0.17 -20.77 -5.64
N ALA A 523 -0.11 -21.38 -6.78
CA ALA A 523 -0.45 -22.79 -6.89
C ALA A 523 -0.35 -23.22 -8.35
N ASP A 524 0.16 -24.42 -8.62
CA ASP A 524 0.23 -24.96 -9.98
C ASP A 524 -1.15 -25.52 -10.39
N MET A 525 -1.91 -24.76 -11.19
CA MET A 525 -3.27 -25.16 -11.55
C MET A 525 -3.34 -26.07 -12.78
N ASP A 526 -2.28 -26.13 -13.60
CA ASP A 526 -2.27 -26.87 -14.86
C ASP A 526 -1.22 -27.99 -14.97
N GLY A 527 -0.34 -28.10 -13.98
CA GLY A 527 0.62 -29.18 -13.77
C GLY A 527 1.93 -29.00 -14.52
N ASP A 528 2.27 -27.76 -14.89
CA ASP A 528 3.47 -27.46 -15.67
C ASP A 528 4.73 -27.17 -14.81
N ASN A 529 4.60 -27.32 -13.49
CA ASN A 529 5.55 -27.00 -12.41
C ASN A 529 5.82 -25.51 -12.27
N ARG A 530 4.85 -24.65 -12.62
CA ARG A 530 4.94 -23.21 -12.40
C ARG A 530 3.73 -22.76 -11.62
N ASP A 531 3.98 -22.03 -10.55
CA ASP A 531 2.89 -21.51 -9.75
C ASP A 531 2.16 -20.39 -10.49
N ASP A 532 0.84 -20.54 -10.50
CA ASP A 532 -0.09 -19.62 -11.12
C ASP A 532 -0.58 -18.55 -10.16
N TYR A 533 -1.01 -17.41 -10.72
CA TYR A 533 -1.63 -16.36 -9.92
C TYR A 533 -3.07 -16.74 -9.63
N VAL A 534 -3.35 -17.18 -8.40
CA VAL A 534 -4.67 -17.63 -7.98
C VAL A 534 -5.31 -16.61 -7.05
N VAL A 535 -6.57 -16.27 -7.32
CA VAL A 535 -7.40 -15.40 -6.50
C VAL A 535 -8.53 -16.22 -5.89
N LEU A 536 -8.56 -16.26 -4.56
CA LEU A 536 -9.67 -16.79 -3.78
C LEU A 536 -10.65 -15.68 -3.41
N GLN A 537 -11.90 -15.85 -3.80
CA GLN A 537 -13.01 -14.99 -3.36
C GLN A 537 -13.52 -15.42 -1.98
N ASP A 538 -14.42 -14.63 -1.39
CA ASP A 538 -14.86 -14.77 0.01
C ASP A 538 -15.43 -16.16 0.37
N LEU A 539 -16.05 -16.86 -0.59
CA LEU A 539 -16.63 -18.19 -0.40
C LEU A 539 -15.82 -19.30 -1.09
N GLY A 540 -14.53 -19.03 -1.30
CA GLY A 540 -13.57 -20.00 -1.80
C GLY A 540 -13.66 -20.25 -3.31
N GLN A 541 -14.29 -19.36 -4.07
CA GLN A 541 -14.28 -19.41 -5.53
C GLN A 541 -12.87 -19.10 -6.05
N VAL A 542 -12.43 -19.84 -7.05
CA VAL A 542 -11.07 -19.81 -7.57
C VAL A 542 -11.06 -19.15 -8.94
N ARG A 543 -10.26 -18.09 -9.08
CA ARG A 543 -9.95 -17.42 -10.34
C ARG A 543 -8.45 -17.50 -10.57
N ALA A 544 -7.99 -17.72 -11.79
CA ALA A 544 -6.56 -17.89 -12.03
C ALA A 544 -6.07 -17.23 -13.32
N TRP A 545 -4.80 -16.81 -13.29
CA TRP A 545 -4.02 -16.46 -14.46
C TRP A 545 -2.85 -17.43 -14.56
N LEU A 546 -2.77 -18.16 -15.68
CA LEU A 546 -1.70 -19.12 -15.87
C LEU A 546 -0.38 -18.44 -16.19
N ASN A 547 0.69 -18.92 -15.58
CA ASN A 547 2.04 -18.42 -15.76
C ASN A 547 2.63 -18.89 -17.10
N GLY A 548 3.14 -17.96 -17.90
CA GLY A 548 3.77 -18.24 -19.19
C GLY A 548 5.18 -18.81 -19.09
N GLY A 549 5.81 -18.76 -17.91
CA GLY A 549 7.17 -19.24 -17.62
C GLY A 549 8.32 -18.29 -17.93
N ASP A 550 8.01 -17.05 -18.30
CA ASP A 550 8.98 -15.95 -18.29
C ASP A 550 8.86 -15.10 -17.00
N GLY A 551 8.05 -15.57 -16.05
CA GLY A 551 7.65 -14.91 -14.81
C GLY A 551 6.73 -13.70 -15.00
N ARG A 552 6.57 -13.15 -16.20
CA ARG A 552 5.88 -11.87 -16.45
C ARG A 552 4.56 -12.02 -17.23
N SER A 553 4.42 -13.10 -17.95
CA SER A 553 3.27 -13.39 -18.79
C SER A 553 2.24 -14.17 -17.98
N TRP A 554 1.05 -13.59 -17.80
CA TRP A 554 -0.03 -14.15 -17.00
C TRP A 554 -1.31 -14.20 -17.84
N THR A 555 -1.83 -15.40 -18.11
CA THR A 555 -2.96 -15.63 -19.01
C THR A 555 -4.25 -15.87 -18.23
N TRP A 556 -5.19 -14.92 -18.29
CA TRP A 556 -6.50 -15.05 -17.64
C TRP A 556 -7.26 -16.30 -18.10
N LYS A 557 -7.72 -17.14 -17.16
CA LYS A 557 -8.54 -18.33 -17.45
C LYS A 557 -9.98 -18.28 -16.97
N GLY A 558 -10.39 -17.21 -16.30
CA GLY A 558 -11.74 -17.14 -15.76
C GLY A 558 -11.82 -17.67 -14.34
N GLU A 559 -13.05 -17.98 -13.93
CA GLU A 559 -13.32 -18.74 -12.72
C GLU A 559 -13.06 -20.22 -13.01
N LEU A 560 -12.05 -20.80 -12.37
CA LEU A 560 -11.72 -22.22 -12.46
C LEU A 560 -12.65 -23.08 -11.61
N ASN A 561 -13.10 -22.55 -10.46
CA ASN A 561 -14.00 -23.26 -9.55
C ASN A 561 -14.97 -22.27 -8.87
N ALA A 562 -16.25 -22.62 -8.82
CA ALA A 562 -17.31 -21.81 -8.21
C ALA A 562 -17.32 -21.82 -6.67
N GLY A 563 -16.34 -22.48 -6.03
CA GLY A 563 -16.21 -22.63 -4.60
C GLY A 563 -17.23 -23.59 -3.99
N TYR A 564 -16.95 -24.02 -2.77
CA TYR A 564 -17.82 -24.95 -2.03
C TYR A 564 -18.46 -24.32 -0.78
N GLY A 565 -18.49 -22.98 -0.71
CA GLY A 565 -19.15 -22.23 0.35
C GLY A 565 -18.31 -22.06 1.63
N TYR A 566 -17.01 -22.38 1.58
CA TYR A 566 -16.10 -22.20 2.71
C TYR A 566 -15.42 -20.82 2.65
N PRO A 567 -15.12 -20.18 3.79
CA PRO A 567 -14.39 -18.92 3.82
C PRO A 567 -13.01 -19.07 3.16
N ARG A 568 -12.54 -18.04 2.44
CA ARG A 568 -11.21 -18.02 1.81
C ARG A 568 -10.09 -18.52 2.73
N ASP A 569 -10.07 -18.09 3.99
CA ASP A 569 -8.95 -18.39 4.90
C ASP A 569 -8.89 -19.88 5.28
N TRP A 570 -9.92 -20.67 4.94
CA TRP A 570 -9.96 -22.12 5.11
C TRP A 570 -9.33 -22.86 3.94
N VAL A 571 -9.22 -22.22 2.78
CA VAL A 571 -8.78 -22.87 1.54
C VAL A 571 -7.26 -22.84 1.44
N ARG A 572 -6.69 -23.96 1.02
CA ARG A 572 -5.29 -24.19 0.66
C ARG A 572 -5.24 -24.87 -0.70
N PHE A 573 -4.09 -24.79 -1.33
CA PHE A 573 -3.72 -25.51 -2.54
C PHE A 573 -2.56 -26.42 -2.17
N ALA A 574 -2.62 -27.68 -2.60
CA ALA A 574 -1.65 -28.73 -2.29
C ALA A 574 -1.89 -29.93 -3.22
N ASP A 575 -0.83 -30.57 -3.71
CA ASP A 575 -0.92 -31.78 -4.54
C ASP A 575 -1.18 -33.02 -3.66
N MET A 576 -2.44 -33.44 -3.59
CA MET A 576 -2.84 -34.54 -2.70
C MET A 576 -2.73 -35.91 -3.38
N ASP A 577 -2.52 -35.97 -4.70
CA ASP A 577 -2.51 -37.21 -5.47
C ASP A 577 -1.29 -37.45 -6.37
N GLY A 578 -0.36 -36.51 -6.40
CA GLY A 578 0.96 -36.61 -7.01
C GLY A 578 0.92 -36.44 -8.53
N ASP A 579 -0.06 -35.68 -9.02
CA ASP A 579 -0.24 -35.42 -10.45
C ASP A 579 0.37 -34.09 -10.92
N ASN A 580 1.09 -33.41 -10.01
CA ASN A 580 1.72 -32.09 -10.09
C ASN A 580 0.72 -30.94 -10.22
N ARG A 581 -0.59 -31.15 -10.10
CA ARG A 581 -1.56 -30.05 -9.98
C ARG A 581 -1.96 -29.90 -8.53
N ASP A 582 -1.98 -28.66 -8.09
CA ASP A 582 -2.51 -28.38 -6.76
C ASP A 582 -4.02 -28.58 -6.71
N ASP A 583 -4.43 -29.29 -5.67
CA ASP A 583 -5.80 -29.60 -5.36
C ASP A 583 -6.43 -28.56 -4.44
N TYR A 584 -7.76 -28.49 -4.49
CA TYR A 584 -8.47 -27.61 -3.59
C TYR A 584 -8.68 -28.28 -2.24
N VAL A 585 -8.03 -27.74 -1.22
CA VAL A 585 -8.07 -28.29 0.13
C VAL A 585 -8.72 -27.30 1.09
N VAL A 586 -9.69 -27.78 1.86
CA VAL A 586 -10.32 -27.04 2.96
C VAL A 586 -9.78 -27.57 4.27
N LEU A 587 -9.13 -26.69 5.03
CA LEU A 587 -8.78 -26.92 6.42
C LEU A 587 -9.87 -26.34 7.33
N GLN A 588 -10.50 -27.21 8.12
CA GLN A 588 -11.47 -26.80 9.13
C GLN A 588 -10.78 -26.37 10.43
N ASP A 589 -11.53 -25.86 11.40
CA ASP A 589 -10.98 -25.21 12.61
C ASP A 589 -10.05 -26.09 13.44
N LEU A 590 -10.25 -27.42 13.45
CA LEU A 590 -9.39 -28.39 14.13
C LEU A 590 -8.51 -29.17 13.14
N GLY A 591 -8.15 -28.53 12.04
CA GLY A 591 -7.17 -29.02 11.10
C GLY A 591 -7.65 -30.23 10.31
N GLN A 592 -8.97 -30.44 10.21
CA GLN A 592 -9.50 -31.49 9.34
C GLN A 592 -9.36 -31.08 7.87
N VAL A 593 -8.84 -31.99 7.05
CA VAL A 593 -8.53 -31.83 5.63
C VAL A 593 -9.67 -32.39 4.80
N ARG A 594 -10.23 -31.57 3.91
CA ARG A 594 -11.19 -31.99 2.89
C ARG A 594 -10.67 -31.58 1.52
N ALA A 595 -10.55 -32.51 0.58
CA ALA A 595 -9.92 -32.23 -0.71
C ALA A 595 -10.85 -32.50 -1.89
N TRP A 596 -10.67 -31.69 -2.94
CA TRP A 596 -11.23 -31.92 -4.27
C TRP A 596 -10.08 -31.92 -5.28
N LEU A 597 -9.89 -33.04 -5.97
CA LEU A 597 -8.79 -33.18 -6.92
C LEU A 597 -8.98 -32.29 -8.14
N ASN A 598 -7.94 -31.56 -8.52
CA ASN A 598 -7.88 -30.72 -9.69
C ASN A 598 -7.63 -31.58 -10.94
N ASN A 599 -8.71 -31.88 -11.68
CA ASN A 599 -8.61 -32.63 -12.95
C ASN A 599 -8.14 -31.77 -14.15
N GLY A 600 -7.62 -30.57 -13.91
CA GLY A 600 -7.12 -29.63 -14.91
C GLY A 600 -8.09 -28.49 -15.27
N VAL A 601 -7.55 -27.48 -15.95
CA VAL A 601 -8.25 -26.23 -16.31
C VAL A 601 -9.49 -26.50 -17.16
N GLY A 602 -10.66 -26.07 -16.69
CA GLY A 602 -11.95 -26.25 -17.36
C GLY A 602 -12.62 -27.61 -17.11
N GLN A 603 -12.03 -28.47 -16.27
CA GLN A 603 -12.64 -29.72 -15.83
C GLN A 603 -13.29 -29.57 -14.45
N SER A 604 -14.27 -30.41 -14.15
CA SER A 604 -14.86 -30.48 -12.80
C SER A 604 -13.87 -31.13 -11.83
N TRP A 605 -13.84 -30.71 -10.56
CA TRP A 605 -12.93 -31.25 -9.55
C TRP A 605 -13.55 -32.42 -8.77
N THR A 606 -12.72 -33.40 -8.39
CA THR A 606 -13.19 -34.68 -7.82
C THR A 606 -13.20 -34.66 -6.29
N TRP A 607 -14.37 -34.68 -5.66
CA TRP A 607 -14.50 -34.79 -4.21
C TRP A 607 -13.86 -36.07 -3.63
N LYS A 608 -13.02 -35.95 -2.60
CA LYS A 608 -12.36 -37.09 -1.94
C LYS A 608 -12.79 -37.36 -0.50
N GLY A 609 -13.64 -36.54 0.08
CA GLY A 609 -14.01 -36.72 1.48
C GLY A 609 -13.11 -35.94 2.43
N GLU A 610 -13.26 -36.28 3.70
CA GLU A 610 -12.33 -35.87 4.74
C GLU A 610 -11.15 -36.86 4.74
N LEU A 611 -9.93 -36.34 4.57
CA LEU A 611 -8.70 -37.13 4.41
C LEU A 611 -7.90 -37.26 5.70
N ALA A 612 -7.93 -36.23 6.55
CA ALA A 612 -7.20 -36.18 7.81
C ALA A 612 -7.89 -35.24 8.82
N GLY A 613 -7.50 -35.36 10.09
CA GLY A 613 -7.98 -34.50 11.17
C GLY A 613 -7.40 -34.93 12.52
N TYR A 614 -6.33 -34.27 12.95
CA TYR A 614 -5.58 -34.66 14.15
C TYR A 614 -5.81 -33.74 15.37
N GLY A 615 -6.78 -32.82 15.27
CA GLY A 615 -7.21 -31.98 16.40
C GLY A 615 -6.36 -30.73 16.64
N TYR A 616 -5.50 -30.35 15.69
CA TYR A 616 -4.70 -29.13 15.76
C TYR A 616 -5.44 -27.94 15.15
N PRO A 617 -5.28 -26.71 15.66
CA PRO A 617 -5.90 -25.54 15.07
C PRO A 617 -5.50 -25.37 13.59
N ARG A 618 -6.44 -24.93 12.74
CA ARG A 618 -6.18 -24.69 11.29
C ARG A 618 -4.86 -23.98 11.01
N ASP A 619 -4.58 -22.90 11.72
CA ASP A 619 -3.44 -22.03 11.45
C ASP A 619 -2.08 -22.68 11.80
N TRP A 620 -2.10 -23.84 12.44
CA TRP A 620 -0.93 -24.67 12.74
C TRP A 620 -0.56 -25.61 11.59
N VAL A 621 -1.52 -25.90 10.71
CA VAL A 621 -1.38 -26.92 9.67
C VAL A 621 -0.84 -26.32 8.38
N ARG A 622 0.09 -27.03 7.74
CA ARG A 622 0.57 -26.85 6.38
C ARG A 622 0.43 -28.18 5.63
N LEU A 623 0.35 -28.11 4.30
CA LEU A 623 0.28 -29.26 3.42
C LEU A 623 1.43 -29.13 2.46
N GLU A 624 2.46 -29.95 2.63
CA GLU A 624 3.77 -29.78 1.99
C GLU A 624 4.46 -31.13 1.86
N ASP A 625 5.11 -31.44 0.75
CA ASP A 625 5.90 -32.66 0.59
C ASP A 625 7.19 -32.61 1.42
N VAL A 626 7.18 -33.23 2.61
CA VAL A 626 8.36 -33.24 3.50
C VAL A 626 9.31 -34.39 3.22
N ASN A 627 8.92 -35.37 2.40
CA ASN A 627 9.67 -36.60 2.19
C ASN A 627 10.18 -36.77 0.74
N GLY A 628 9.70 -35.95 -0.20
CA GLY A 628 10.07 -35.91 -1.60
C GLY A 628 9.37 -36.96 -2.48
N ASP A 629 8.26 -37.54 -2.05
CA ASP A 629 7.51 -38.57 -2.78
C ASP A 629 6.51 -38.01 -3.80
N GLY A 630 6.35 -36.69 -3.85
CA GLY A 630 5.46 -35.94 -4.72
C GLY A 630 4.04 -35.80 -4.19
N LEU A 631 3.78 -36.17 -2.94
CA LEU A 631 2.47 -35.98 -2.29
C LEU A 631 2.63 -35.00 -1.13
N ASP A 632 1.74 -34.00 -1.06
CA ASP A 632 1.78 -33.07 0.05
C ASP A 632 1.33 -33.73 1.36
N ASP A 633 2.19 -33.61 2.37
CA ASP A 633 2.05 -34.23 3.68
C ASP A 633 1.36 -33.30 4.68
N TYR A 634 0.75 -33.86 5.71
CA TYR A 634 0.15 -33.07 6.78
C TYR A 634 1.22 -32.64 7.79
N VAL A 635 1.58 -31.36 7.80
CA VAL A 635 2.60 -30.82 8.69
C VAL A 635 1.98 -29.88 9.71
N VAL A 636 2.30 -30.09 10.98
CA VAL A 636 1.93 -29.19 12.08
C VAL A 636 3.15 -28.43 12.53
N ILE A 637 3.09 -27.11 12.42
CA ILE A 637 4.06 -26.19 13.02
C ILE A 637 3.55 -25.85 14.42
N GLN A 638 4.36 -26.09 15.44
CA GLN A 638 4.06 -25.73 16.83
C GLN A 638 4.50 -24.29 17.12
N ASP A 639 4.18 -23.79 18.31
CA ASP A 639 4.33 -22.36 18.65
C ASP A 639 5.77 -21.83 18.56
N ARG A 640 6.79 -22.68 18.69
CA ARG A 640 8.21 -22.30 18.56
C ARG A 640 8.88 -22.89 17.31
N GLY A 641 8.06 -23.21 16.31
CA GLY A 641 8.51 -23.67 15.00
C GLY A 641 8.82 -25.16 14.93
N GLU A 642 8.48 -25.95 15.95
CA GLU A 642 8.69 -27.39 15.91
C GLU A 642 7.74 -28.03 14.89
N LEU A 643 8.25 -28.94 14.05
CA LEU A 643 7.46 -29.61 13.01
C LEU A 643 7.09 -31.03 13.40
N ARG A 644 5.82 -31.37 13.23
CA ARG A 644 5.28 -32.73 13.32
C ARG A 644 4.61 -33.11 12.02
N ALA A 645 4.90 -34.28 11.47
CA ALA A 645 4.39 -34.67 10.16
C ALA A 645 3.61 -35.99 10.17
N TRP A 646 2.63 -36.06 9.27
CA TRP A 646 2.01 -37.30 8.85
C TRP A 646 2.14 -37.41 7.33
N ILE A 647 2.68 -38.53 6.86
CA ILE A 647 2.96 -38.79 5.45
C ILE A 647 1.69 -39.17 4.70
N ASN A 648 1.39 -38.49 3.60
CA ASN A 648 0.28 -38.80 2.72
C ASN A 648 0.55 -40.12 1.97
N ASN A 649 -0.30 -41.13 2.13
CA ASN A 649 -0.12 -42.41 1.43
C ASN A 649 -0.80 -42.44 0.05
N GLY A 650 -1.23 -41.28 -0.44
CA GLY A 650 -1.93 -41.08 -1.70
C GLY A 650 -3.46 -41.12 -1.56
N PRO A 651 -4.17 -40.89 -2.69
CA PRO A 651 -5.58 -40.57 -2.69
C PRO A 651 -6.43 -41.71 -2.09
N GLY A 652 -7.12 -41.40 -0.99
CA GLY A 652 -8.04 -42.33 -0.30
C GLY A 652 -7.36 -43.33 0.65
N LYS A 653 -6.06 -43.20 0.92
CA LYS A 653 -5.28 -44.12 1.79
C LYS A 653 -4.94 -43.55 3.17
N GLY A 654 -5.31 -42.29 3.45
CA GLY A 654 -5.05 -41.61 4.73
C GLY A 654 -3.57 -41.27 4.94
N PHE A 655 -3.21 -40.74 6.11
CA PHE A 655 -1.83 -40.34 6.41
C PHE A 655 -1.19 -41.19 7.52
N THR A 656 0.13 -41.33 7.48
CA THR A 656 0.94 -42.12 8.42
C THR A 656 1.73 -41.21 9.35
N TRP A 657 1.56 -41.33 10.67
CA TRP A 657 2.33 -40.54 11.64
C TRP A 657 3.84 -40.77 11.52
N GLN A 658 4.61 -39.69 11.34
CA GLN A 658 6.06 -39.74 11.20
C GLN A 658 6.81 -39.31 12.47
N GLY A 659 6.18 -38.53 13.36
CA GLY A 659 6.87 -38.00 14.52
C GLY A 659 7.04 -36.49 14.49
N GLU A 660 7.80 -35.99 15.47
CA GLU A 660 8.43 -34.68 15.37
C GLU A 660 9.63 -34.81 14.43
N ILE A 661 9.56 -34.12 13.29
CA ILE A 661 10.58 -34.17 12.24
C ILE A 661 11.58 -33.03 12.36
N ASN A 662 11.21 -31.93 13.02
CA ASN A 662 12.08 -30.78 13.33
C ASN A 662 11.81 -30.29 14.76
N PRO A 663 12.82 -30.16 15.62
CA PRO A 663 12.64 -29.68 17.00
C PRO A 663 12.39 -28.17 17.12
N GLY A 664 12.34 -27.44 15.99
CA GLY A 664 12.19 -26.00 15.94
C GLY A 664 13.44 -25.25 16.41
N TYR A 665 13.48 -23.96 16.09
CA TYR A 665 14.63 -23.09 16.41
C TYR A 665 14.24 -21.89 17.28
N GLY A 666 13.11 -21.97 17.97
CA GLY A 666 12.65 -20.93 18.91
C GLY A 666 11.92 -19.77 18.25
N TYR A 667 11.67 -19.84 16.94
CA TYR A 667 10.94 -18.80 16.21
C TYR A 667 9.42 -19.02 16.29
N PRO A 668 8.62 -17.93 16.33
CA PRO A 668 7.18 -18.05 16.28
C PRO A 668 6.69 -18.77 15.02
N ARG A 669 5.63 -19.57 15.15
CA ARG A 669 5.00 -20.29 14.03
C ARG A 669 4.71 -19.41 12.80
N ASP A 670 4.25 -18.18 12.99
CA ASP A 670 3.89 -17.28 11.89
C ASP A 670 5.12 -16.77 11.10
N TRP A 671 6.33 -17.03 11.60
CA TRP A 671 7.60 -16.75 10.91
C TRP A 671 8.03 -17.90 10.00
N VAL A 672 7.53 -19.11 10.26
CA VAL A 672 7.97 -20.31 9.56
C VAL A 672 7.25 -20.45 8.21
N ARG A 673 8.01 -20.76 7.16
CA ARG A 673 7.54 -21.19 5.83
C ARG A 673 8.24 -22.51 5.49
N LEU A 674 7.59 -23.34 4.68
CA LEU A 674 8.11 -24.64 4.25
C LEU A 674 8.03 -24.66 2.74
N GLU A 675 9.17 -24.69 2.06
CA GLU A 675 9.24 -24.59 0.60
C GLU A 675 10.52 -25.23 0.10
N ASP A 676 10.50 -25.91 -1.04
CA ASP A 676 11.70 -26.45 -1.67
C ASP A 676 12.51 -25.31 -2.32
N ILE A 677 13.68 -24.96 -1.74
CA ILE A 677 14.55 -23.91 -2.29
C ILE A 677 15.74 -24.46 -3.07
N ASN A 678 15.91 -25.79 -3.16
CA ASN A 678 17.08 -26.43 -3.77
C ASN A 678 16.74 -27.43 -4.89
N ALA A 679 15.45 -27.61 -5.20
CA ALA A 679 14.88 -28.53 -6.18
C ALA A 679 15.14 -30.03 -5.90
N ASP A 680 15.25 -30.42 -4.62
CA ASP A 680 15.37 -31.82 -4.20
C ASP A 680 14.02 -32.52 -3.92
N LYS A 681 12.92 -31.78 -4.13
CA LYS A 681 11.51 -32.13 -3.91
C LYS A 681 11.05 -32.16 -2.46
N LYS A 682 11.92 -31.86 -1.51
CA LYS A 682 11.53 -31.80 -0.11
C LYS A 682 11.40 -30.35 0.29
N VAL A 683 10.37 -30.03 1.05
CA VAL A 683 10.28 -28.69 1.61
C VAL A 683 11.37 -28.43 2.64
N ASP A 684 12.01 -27.26 2.51
CA ASP A 684 13.02 -26.76 3.42
C ASP A 684 12.39 -25.88 4.51
N TYR A 685 13.05 -25.76 5.66
CA TYR A 685 12.55 -24.96 6.77
C TYR A 685 13.05 -23.53 6.66
N LEU A 686 12.14 -22.58 6.51
CA LEU A 686 12.46 -21.17 6.29
C LEU A 686 11.87 -20.31 7.40
N VAL A 687 12.62 -19.30 7.83
CA VAL A 687 12.20 -18.29 8.80
C VAL A 687 12.26 -16.93 8.13
N VAL A 688 11.10 -16.34 7.92
CA VAL A 688 10.95 -14.98 7.40
C VAL A 688 10.80 -14.03 8.58
N GLN A 689 11.70 -13.06 8.69
CA GLN A 689 11.69 -12.06 9.76
C GLN A 689 10.81 -10.86 9.38
N ASP A 690 10.56 -9.96 10.35
CA ASP A 690 9.66 -8.80 10.18
C ASP A 690 10.00 -7.93 8.95
N ASN A 691 11.28 -7.76 8.62
CA ASN A 691 11.77 -6.97 7.47
C ASN A 691 11.92 -7.77 6.16
N GLY A 692 11.47 -9.03 6.14
CA GLY A 692 11.54 -9.89 4.96
C GLY A 692 12.86 -10.63 4.80
N GLN A 693 13.82 -10.47 5.74
CA GLN A 693 15.02 -11.29 5.77
C GLN A 693 14.64 -12.77 5.93
N VAL A 694 15.26 -13.65 5.13
CA VAL A 694 14.98 -15.10 5.17
C VAL A 694 16.20 -15.88 5.63
N ARG A 695 15.96 -16.76 6.58
CA ARG A 695 16.90 -17.73 7.16
C ARG A 695 16.42 -19.13 6.78
N ALA A 696 17.32 -20.05 6.39
CA ALA A 696 16.91 -21.34 5.82
C ALA A 696 17.66 -22.55 6.39
N TRP A 697 16.99 -23.70 6.45
CA TRP A 697 17.57 -25.00 6.76
C TRP A 697 17.08 -26.01 5.73
N LEU A 698 17.99 -26.65 4.99
CA LEU A 698 17.62 -27.66 4.00
C LEU A 698 17.15 -28.96 4.66
N ASN A 699 16.13 -29.59 4.09
CA ASN A 699 15.57 -30.84 4.59
C ASN A 699 16.33 -32.06 4.06
N ASP A 700 17.15 -32.67 4.91
CA ASP A 700 17.84 -33.93 4.64
C ASP A 700 17.34 -35.08 5.55
N LEU A 701 16.01 -35.18 5.69
CA LEU A 701 15.38 -36.38 6.25
C LEU A 701 15.76 -37.58 5.38
N GLY A 702 16.63 -38.45 5.92
CA GLY A 702 17.29 -39.54 5.20
C GLY A 702 18.81 -39.61 5.36
N GLY A 703 19.46 -38.58 5.91
CA GLY A 703 20.92 -38.59 6.10
C GLY A 703 21.47 -37.70 7.24
N LYS A 704 20.99 -36.45 7.39
CA LYS A 704 21.58 -35.47 8.34
C LYS A 704 20.58 -34.55 9.07
N GLY A 705 19.27 -34.69 8.85
CA GLY A 705 18.26 -33.83 9.49
C GLY A 705 18.15 -32.47 8.78
N TRP A 706 18.05 -31.36 9.51
CA TRP A 706 17.86 -30.02 8.92
C TRP A 706 19.18 -29.24 8.85
N VAL A 707 19.62 -28.86 7.66
CA VAL A 707 20.94 -28.29 7.39
C VAL A 707 20.88 -26.76 7.25
N TRP A 708 21.33 -26.04 8.26
CA TRP A 708 21.37 -24.57 8.28
C TRP A 708 22.14 -23.96 7.10
N GLN A 709 21.55 -22.96 6.44
CA GLN A 709 22.07 -22.24 5.27
C GLN A 709 22.45 -20.79 5.54
N GLY A 710 22.28 -20.29 6.76
CA GLY A 710 22.47 -18.87 7.06
C GLY A 710 21.25 -18.02 6.70
N ALA A 711 21.47 -16.70 6.67
CA ALA A 711 20.57 -15.79 5.98
C ALA A 711 20.73 -15.98 4.47
N ILE A 712 19.68 -16.45 3.81
CA ILE A 712 19.67 -16.66 2.35
C ILE A 712 19.17 -15.43 1.59
N ILE A 713 18.43 -14.54 2.26
CA ILE A 713 17.96 -13.26 1.72
C ILE A 713 18.19 -12.21 2.80
N GLY A 714 18.80 -11.07 2.42
CA GLY A 714 19.07 -9.94 3.31
C GLY A 714 17.83 -9.10 3.65
N ASP A 715 18.04 -7.95 4.28
CA ASP A 715 16.96 -6.97 4.47
C ASP A 715 16.58 -6.34 3.13
N VAL A 716 15.45 -6.78 2.59
CA VAL A 716 14.88 -6.29 1.33
C VAL A 716 13.75 -5.29 1.54
N GLY A 717 13.46 -4.91 2.80
CA GLY A 717 12.44 -3.92 3.14
C GLY A 717 11.00 -4.36 2.85
N VAL A 718 10.74 -5.66 2.78
CA VAL A 718 9.40 -6.24 2.55
C VAL A 718 8.89 -6.79 3.87
N ASP A 719 7.77 -6.27 4.39
CA ASP A 719 7.15 -6.81 5.61
C ASP A 719 6.89 -8.32 5.50
N ARG A 720 7.19 -9.10 6.55
CA ARG A 720 6.98 -10.57 6.58
C ARG A 720 5.64 -11.00 6.00
N ASN A 721 4.56 -10.29 6.31
CA ASN A 721 3.22 -10.68 5.91
C ASN A 721 3.00 -10.57 4.39
N ASN A 722 3.82 -9.75 3.73
CA ASN A 722 3.84 -9.56 2.29
C ASN A 722 4.74 -10.57 1.55
N VAL A 723 5.50 -11.39 2.28
CA VAL A 723 6.37 -12.40 1.66
C VAL A 723 5.57 -13.66 1.32
N ARG A 724 5.73 -14.10 0.08
CA ARG A 724 5.37 -15.44 -0.39
C ARG A 724 6.60 -16.07 -1.03
N LEU A 725 6.62 -17.38 -1.05
CA LEU A 725 7.62 -18.20 -1.70
C LEU A 725 6.86 -19.15 -2.61
N ALA A 726 7.32 -19.28 -3.85
CA ALA A 726 6.60 -20.01 -4.91
C ALA A 726 7.53 -20.13 -6.13
N ASP A 727 7.47 -21.23 -6.86
CA ASP A 727 8.25 -21.38 -8.10
C ASP A 727 7.49 -20.71 -9.26
N VAL A 728 7.84 -19.46 -9.57
CA VAL A 728 7.18 -18.70 -10.65
C VAL A 728 7.96 -18.72 -11.95
N ASN A 729 9.16 -19.30 -11.96
CA ASN A 729 10.03 -19.35 -13.14
C ASN A 729 10.09 -20.77 -13.76
N GLY A 730 9.62 -21.80 -13.03
CA GLY A 730 9.51 -23.19 -13.46
C GLY A 730 10.78 -24.02 -13.29
N ASP A 731 11.71 -23.58 -12.45
CA ASP A 731 12.98 -24.27 -12.21
C ASP A 731 12.97 -25.22 -11.00
N ARG A 732 11.80 -25.38 -10.38
CA ARG A 732 11.47 -26.15 -9.17
C ARG A 732 12.05 -25.63 -7.88
N LYS A 733 12.58 -24.41 -7.86
CA LYS A 733 13.03 -23.76 -6.64
C LYS A 733 12.06 -22.64 -6.32
N ALA A 734 11.67 -22.55 -5.05
CA ALA A 734 10.85 -21.45 -4.60
C ALA A 734 11.60 -20.13 -4.80
N ASP A 735 10.94 -19.21 -5.51
CA ASP A 735 11.35 -17.83 -5.70
C ASP A 735 10.80 -16.96 -4.57
N TYR A 736 11.47 -15.83 -4.30
CA TYR A 736 11.02 -14.90 -3.26
C TYR A 736 10.09 -13.86 -3.86
N LEU A 737 8.86 -13.81 -3.35
CA LEU A 737 7.82 -12.92 -3.85
C LEU A 737 7.40 -11.91 -2.79
N GLY A 738 7.58 -10.63 -3.11
CA GLY A 738 6.96 -9.55 -2.37
C GLY A 738 5.60 -9.21 -2.98
N ILE A 739 4.53 -9.35 -2.18
CA ILE A 739 3.16 -9.08 -2.59
C ILE A 739 2.70 -7.70 -2.09
N GLY A 740 2.45 -6.80 -3.04
CA GLY A 740 1.93 -5.47 -2.78
C GLY A 740 0.47 -5.51 -2.30
N PRO A 741 -0.03 -4.43 -1.69
CA PRO A 741 -1.37 -4.39 -1.13
C PRO A 741 -2.49 -4.71 -2.13
N LEU A 742 -2.30 -4.41 -3.43
CA LEU A 742 -3.26 -4.71 -4.50
C LEU A 742 -2.83 -5.94 -5.32
N GLY A 743 -2.11 -6.86 -4.70
CA GLY A 743 -1.71 -8.13 -5.30
C GLY A 743 -0.65 -7.97 -6.39
N GLN A 744 0.08 -6.85 -6.41
CA GLN A 744 1.27 -6.69 -7.25
C GLN A 744 2.37 -7.65 -6.80
N ILE A 745 3.22 -8.11 -7.72
CA ILE A 745 4.29 -9.06 -7.38
C ILE A 745 5.62 -8.46 -7.80
N GLY A 746 6.53 -8.27 -6.84
CA GLY A 746 7.97 -8.21 -7.09
C GLY A 746 8.58 -9.57 -6.80
N ALA A 747 9.53 -10.03 -7.62
CA ALA A 747 10.08 -11.38 -7.50
C ALA A 747 11.61 -11.37 -7.51
N TRP A 748 12.20 -12.37 -6.88
CA TRP A 748 13.62 -12.64 -6.95
C TRP A 748 13.80 -14.10 -7.23
N PHE A 749 14.49 -14.38 -8.33
CA PHE A 749 14.71 -15.74 -8.75
C PHE A 749 15.86 -16.36 -7.98
N ASN A 750 15.64 -17.59 -7.52
CA ASN A 750 16.61 -18.34 -6.76
C ASN A 750 17.61 -19.01 -7.71
N ASP A 751 18.83 -18.49 -7.79
CA ASP A 751 19.96 -19.08 -8.51
C ASP A 751 21.07 -19.56 -7.55
N ARG A 752 20.83 -19.50 -6.24
CA ARG A 752 21.81 -19.81 -5.18
C ARG A 752 22.24 -21.27 -5.18
N TYR A 753 21.33 -22.17 -5.50
CA TYR A 753 21.57 -23.61 -5.50
C TYR A 753 21.68 -24.12 -6.95
N PRO A 754 22.92 -24.31 -7.47
CA PRO A 754 23.11 -24.88 -8.80
C PRO A 754 22.81 -26.38 -8.77
N GLY A 755 21.72 -26.82 -9.41
CA GLY A 755 21.42 -28.26 -9.44
C GLY A 755 20.01 -28.73 -9.73
N GLY A 756 19.10 -27.89 -10.26
CA GLY A 756 17.81 -28.39 -10.75
C GLY A 756 18.01 -29.57 -11.72
N PRO A 757 17.12 -30.58 -11.72
CA PRO A 757 17.32 -31.81 -12.46
C PRO A 757 17.36 -31.54 -13.96
N THR A 758 18.57 -31.55 -14.53
CA THR A 758 18.78 -31.88 -15.94
C THR A 758 19.22 -33.34 -16.03
N PRO A 759 18.65 -34.15 -16.95
CA PRO A 759 19.12 -35.50 -17.18
C PRO A 759 20.57 -35.47 -17.67
N GLY A 760 21.53 -35.85 -16.82
CA GLY A 760 22.88 -36.19 -17.26
C GLY A 760 24.09 -35.59 -16.54
N ASN A 761 23.97 -34.99 -15.35
CA ASN A 761 25.15 -34.62 -14.55
C ASN A 761 25.21 -35.42 -13.24
N PRO A 762 26.38 -35.99 -12.85
CA PRO A 762 26.46 -36.96 -11.76
C PRO A 762 26.31 -36.29 -10.39
N ALA A 763 25.70 -37.04 -9.47
CA ALA A 763 25.40 -36.63 -8.09
C ALA A 763 26.64 -36.09 -7.33
N PRO A 764 26.47 -35.08 -6.46
CA PRO A 764 27.45 -34.75 -5.44
C PRO A 764 27.74 -35.99 -4.57
N VAL A 765 29.02 -36.24 -4.30
CA VAL A 765 29.48 -37.35 -3.47
C VAL A 765 29.05 -37.11 -2.02
N ASP A 766 28.33 -38.07 -1.45
CA ASP A 766 27.91 -38.15 -0.04
C ASP A 766 29.14 -38.19 0.90
N PRO A 767 29.28 -37.26 1.88
CA PRO A 767 30.39 -37.27 2.87
C PRO A 767 30.25 -38.36 3.95
N GLY A 768 29.22 -39.20 3.92
CA GLY A 768 28.98 -40.27 4.87
C GLY A 768 28.33 -39.81 6.19
N PRO A 769 27.90 -40.77 7.03
CA PRO A 769 27.21 -40.52 8.29
C PRO A 769 28.12 -39.88 9.36
N PRO A 770 27.54 -39.26 10.41
CA PRO A 770 28.29 -38.80 11.58
C PRO A 770 29.12 -39.95 12.18
N PRO A 771 30.30 -39.66 12.78
CA PRO A 771 31.15 -40.68 13.35
C PRO A 771 30.38 -41.49 14.43
N ALA A 772 30.33 -42.81 14.27
CA ALA A 772 29.70 -43.75 15.17
C ALA A 772 30.47 -43.88 16.51
N SER A 773 31.71 -43.37 16.58
CA SER A 773 32.54 -43.34 17.78
C SER A 773 33.34 -42.03 17.92
N PRO A 774 33.68 -41.59 19.16
CA PRO A 774 34.50 -40.41 19.38
C PRO A 774 35.86 -40.52 18.68
N GLY A 775 36.09 -39.72 17.63
CA GLY A 775 37.33 -39.72 16.86
C GLY A 775 37.37 -40.71 15.69
N GLU A 776 36.25 -41.20 15.17
CA GLU A 776 36.27 -41.99 13.93
C GLU A 776 36.83 -41.19 12.75
N GLY A 777 37.85 -41.75 12.09
CA GLY A 777 38.67 -41.04 11.10
C GLY A 777 39.84 -40.24 11.70
N TRP A 778 40.08 -40.36 13.01
CA TRP A 778 41.15 -39.66 13.71
C TRP A 778 41.95 -40.61 14.62
N ASN A 779 43.27 -40.69 14.41
CA ASN A 779 44.14 -41.56 15.21
C ASN A 779 44.60 -40.85 16.49
N HIS A 780 44.17 -41.34 17.66
CA HIS A 780 44.51 -40.77 18.96
C HIS A 780 45.94 -41.13 19.40
N ILE A 781 46.77 -40.10 19.67
CA ILE A 781 48.05 -40.25 20.36
C ILE A 781 47.97 -39.49 21.69
N VAL A 782 48.11 -40.26 22.78
CA VAL A 782 47.77 -39.85 24.16
C VAL A 782 48.47 -38.57 24.61
N GLN A 783 49.74 -38.35 24.24
CA GLN A 783 50.46 -37.13 24.59
C GLN A 783 51.70 -36.95 23.70
N ILE A 784 51.75 -35.87 22.92
CA ILE A 784 52.88 -35.55 22.02
C ILE A 784 53.86 -34.54 22.66
N SER A 785 53.47 -33.89 23.76
CA SER A 785 54.35 -33.01 24.56
C SER A 785 54.02 -33.08 26.04
N ALA A 786 55.06 -33.21 26.88
CA ALA A 786 54.97 -33.16 28.34
C ALA A 786 54.68 -31.76 28.90
N GLY A 787 54.67 -30.72 28.05
CA GLY A 787 54.58 -29.32 28.44
C GLY A 787 55.88 -28.79 29.05
N TYR A 788 56.15 -27.50 28.84
CA TYR A 788 57.39 -26.86 29.29
C TYR A 788 57.16 -25.91 30.49
N SER A 789 56.09 -26.15 31.26
CA SER A 789 55.70 -25.35 32.43
C SER A 789 55.32 -23.90 32.14
N TYR A 790 54.86 -23.62 30.92
CA TYR A 790 54.27 -22.33 30.56
C TYR A 790 52.74 -22.43 30.57
N PRO A 791 52.01 -21.33 30.88
CA PRO A 791 50.55 -21.31 30.80
C PRO A 791 50.08 -21.58 29.38
N ARG A 792 48.97 -22.32 29.22
CA ARG A 792 48.38 -22.65 27.91
C ARG A 792 48.18 -21.44 26.98
N ASP A 793 47.84 -20.26 27.52
CA ASP A 793 47.58 -19.05 26.72
C ASP A 793 48.86 -18.50 26.03
N TRP A 794 50.03 -18.98 26.44
CA TRP A 794 51.34 -18.64 25.83
C TRP A 794 51.67 -19.54 24.64
N VAL A 795 51.00 -20.69 24.51
CA VAL A 795 51.29 -21.71 23.50
C VAL A 795 50.72 -21.28 22.15
N ARG A 796 51.54 -21.39 21.10
CA ARG A 796 51.20 -21.25 19.69
C ARG A 796 51.83 -22.40 18.91
N PHE A 797 51.33 -22.61 17.71
CA PHE A 797 51.85 -23.54 16.71
C PHE A 797 52.09 -22.73 15.44
N ALA A 798 53.22 -22.98 14.79
CA ALA A 798 53.68 -22.23 13.63
C ALA A 798 54.84 -22.98 12.97
N ASP A 799 54.90 -23.02 11.64
CA ASP A 799 56.03 -23.59 10.91
C ASP A 799 57.18 -22.57 10.82
N MET A 800 58.13 -22.66 11.74
CA MET A 800 59.24 -21.71 11.80
C MET A 800 60.36 -22.02 10.81
N ASN A 801 60.36 -23.21 10.20
CA ASN A 801 61.49 -23.73 9.41
C ASN A 801 61.12 -24.11 7.96
N GLY A 802 59.84 -24.12 7.61
CA GLY A 802 59.30 -24.38 6.28
C GLY A 802 59.21 -25.86 5.92
N ASP A 803 59.19 -26.76 6.91
CA ASP A 803 59.13 -28.20 6.68
C ASP A 803 57.69 -28.78 6.63
N ASN A 804 56.68 -27.90 6.71
CA ASN A 804 55.24 -28.13 6.80
C ASN A 804 54.80 -28.82 8.08
N ARG A 805 55.59 -28.78 9.16
CA ARG A 805 55.16 -29.22 10.49
C ARG A 805 55.19 -28.04 11.43
N ASP A 806 54.07 -27.83 12.10
CA ASP A 806 54.00 -26.79 13.10
C ASP A 806 54.90 -27.11 14.30
N ASP A 807 55.71 -26.12 14.66
CA ASP A 807 56.60 -26.13 15.80
C ASP A 807 55.87 -25.67 17.07
N TYR A 808 56.33 -26.15 18.24
CA TYR A 808 55.77 -25.72 19.51
C TYR A 808 56.38 -24.38 19.90
N VAL A 809 55.56 -23.33 19.90
CA VAL A 809 56.00 -21.96 20.15
C VAL A 809 55.44 -21.44 21.47
N ILE A 810 56.31 -20.79 22.25
CA ILE A 810 55.96 -19.99 23.42
C ILE A 810 56.14 -18.52 23.08
N LEU A 811 55.04 -17.79 23.15
CA LEU A 811 55.02 -16.35 22.99
C LEU A 811 54.88 -15.68 24.37
N GLN A 812 55.90 -14.91 24.74
CA GLN A 812 55.98 -14.24 26.03
C GLN A 812 55.26 -12.88 26.02
N ASP A 813 55.14 -12.24 27.19
CA ASP A 813 54.32 -11.04 27.40
C ASP A 813 54.66 -9.85 26.48
N LEU A 814 55.94 -9.70 26.08
CA LEU A 814 56.41 -8.64 25.19
C LEU A 814 56.76 -9.17 23.78
N GLY A 815 56.12 -10.27 23.39
CA GLY A 815 56.18 -10.83 22.06
C GLY A 815 57.46 -11.59 21.74
N GLN A 816 58.25 -11.96 22.75
CA GLN A 816 59.42 -12.81 22.54
C GLN A 816 59.00 -14.25 22.19
N VAL A 817 59.66 -14.84 21.20
CA VAL A 817 59.35 -16.17 20.66
C VAL A 817 60.42 -17.16 21.10
N ARG A 818 59.98 -18.23 21.77
CA ARG A 818 60.79 -19.40 22.08
C ARG A 818 60.16 -20.61 21.41
N ALA A 819 60.96 -21.46 20.77
CA ALA A 819 60.40 -22.57 20.02
C ALA A 819 61.12 -23.89 20.32
N TRP A 820 60.35 -24.96 20.21
CA TRP A 820 60.86 -26.31 20.10
C TRP A 820 60.44 -26.84 18.73
N GLN A 821 61.44 -27.21 17.94
CA GLN A 821 61.23 -27.70 16.59
C GLN A 821 60.66 -29.11 16.61
N ASN A 822 59.65 -29.37 15.78
CA ASN A 822 59.08 -30.68 15.56
C ASN A 822 60.00 -31.52 14.66
N ASP A 823 60.40 -32.72 15.11
CA ASP A 823 61.28 -33.60 14.33
C ASP A 823 60.54 -34.61 13.44
N GLY A 824 59.20 -34.56 13.42
CA GLY A 824 58.33 -35.46 12.65
C GLY A 824 58.00 -36.78 13.32
N THR A 825 58.44 -37.02 14.55
CA THR A 825 58.05 -38.22 15.30
C THR A 825 56.77 -38.01 16.09
N GLY A 826 56.30 -36.76 16.24
CA GLY A 826 55.16 -36.40 17.06
C GLY A 826 55.35 -36.76 18.55
N GLN A 827 56.58 -36.99 19.02
CA GLN A 827 56.86 -37.39 20.41
C GLN A 827 58.06 -36.67 21.03
N SER A 828 58.96 -36.09 20.24
CA SER A 828 60.07 -35.27 20.70
C SER A 828 60.12 -33.93 19.98
N TRP A 829 60.33 -32.86 20.77
CA TRP A 829 60.51 -31.51 20.26
C TRP A 829 61.90 -31.01 20.64
N THR A 830 62.65 -30.51 19.66
CA THR A 830 64.03 -30.08 19.84
C THR A 830 64.08 -28.61 20.23
N TRP A 831 64.59 -28.29 21.42
CA TRP A 831 64.75 -26.91 21.87
C TRP A 831 65.63 -26.09 20.91
N LYS A 832 65.09 -24.99 20.37
CA LYS A 832 65.81 -24.08 19.45
C LYS A 832 66.31 -22.80 20.10
N GLY A 833 65.86 -22.49 21.31
CA GLY A 833 66.21 -21.23 21.96
C GLY A 833 65.13 -20.18 21.85
N GLU A 834 65.54 -18.94 22.13
CA GLU A 834 64.77 -17.76 21.80
C GLU A 834 65.03 -17.41 20.33
N LEU A 835 64.02 -17.59 19.49
CA LEU A 835 64.08 -17.33 18.05
C LEU A 835 63.91 -15.84 17.74
N ASN A 836 63.04 -15.16 18.50
CA ASN A 836 62.81 -13.73 18.34
C ASN A 836 62.82 -13.03 19.71
N PRO A 837 63.65 -11.98 19.90
CA PRO A 837 63.74 -11.27 21.18
C PRO A 837 62.53 -10.37 21.49
N GLY A 838 61.54 -10.32 20.59
CA GLY A 838 60.37 -9.46 20.67
C GLY A 838 60.67 -8.00 20.37
N TYR A 839 59.67 -7.29 19.85
CA TYR A 839 59.80 -5.87 19.48
C TYR A 839 59.04 -4.94 20.44
N GLY A 840 58.74 -5.40 21.65
CA GLY A 840 58.08 -4.61 22.71
C GLY A 840 56.57 -4.51 22.60
N TYR A 841 55.94 -5.32 21.73
CA TYR A 841 54.49 -5.40 21.60
C TYR A 841 53.91 -6.45 22.56
N PRO A 842 52.69 -6.25 23.08
CA PRO A 842 52.03 -7.26 23.90
C PRO A 842 51.81 -8.57 23.14
N ARG A 843 51.88 -9.71 23.83
CA ARG A 843 51.63 -11.04 23.26
C ARG A 843 50.40 -11.10 22.35
N ASP A 844 49.28 -10.52 22.78
CA ASP A 844 48.00 -10.65 22.09
C ASP A 844 47.97 -9.89 20.75
N TRP A 845 48.98 -9.05 20.47
CA TRP A 845 49.18 -8.36 19.19
C TRP A 845 49.91 -9.20 18.15
N VAL A 846 50.64 -10.23 18.58
CA VAL A 846 51.49 -11.01 17.69
C VAL A 846 50.69 -12.13 17.03
N ARG A 847 50.94 -12.34 15.74
CA ARG A 847 50.53 -13.50 14.94
C ARG A 847 51.78 -14.08 14.27
N LEU A 848 51.73 -15.37 13.97
CA LEU A 848 52.70 -16.08 13.14
C LEU A 848 51.91 -16.52 11.90
N ALA A 849 52.37 -16.11 10.73
CA ALA A 849 51.64 -16.26 9.46
C ALA A 849 52.62 -16.10 8.29
N ASP A 850 52.49 -16.89 7.23
CA ASP A 850 53.33 -16.78 6.04
C ASP A 850 52.83 -15.65 5.12
N MET A 851 53.39 -14.46 5.31
CA MET A 851 52.99 -13.28 4.57
C MET A 851 53.62 -13.21 3.17
N ASN A 852 54.55 -14.11 2.85
CA ASN A 852 55.42 -13.99 1.69
C ASN A 852 55.43 -15.23 0.77
N GLY A 853 54.84 -16.34 1.20
CA GLY A 853 54.65 -17.58 0.46
C GLY A 853 55.92 -18.44 0.38
N ASP A 854 56.76 -18.40 1.41
CA ASP A 854 57.98 -19.22 1.49
C ASP A 854 57.86 -20.40 2.47
N ASN A 855 56.63 -20.72 2.88
CA ASN A 855 56.20 -21.72 3.84
C ASN A 855 56.72 -21.50 5.26
N ARG A 856 57.30 -20.34 5.56
CA ARG A 856 57.81 -20.03 6.90
C ARG A 856 56.98 -18.94 7.52
N ASP A 857 56.52 -19.18 8.74
CA ASP A 857 55.73 -18.18 9.43
C ASP A 857 56.56 -16.95 9.78
N ASP A 858 56.04 -15.81 9.37
CA ASP A 858 56.60 -14.49 9.63
C ASP A 858 56.12 -13.95 10.98
N TYR A 859 56.89 -13.04 11.56
CA TYR A 859 56.50 -12.39 12.81
C TYR A 859 55.62 -11.18 12.51
N VAL A 860 54.33 -11.30 12.79
CA VAL A 860 53.32 -10.31 12.42
C VAL A 860 52.78 -9.59 13.66
N ILE A 861 52.70 -8.27 13.59
CA ILE A 861 52.02 -7.41 14.55
C ILE A 861 50.72 -6.92 13.95
N LEU A 862 49.63 -7.27 14.62
CA LEU A 862 48.31 -6.79 14.34
C LEU A 862 47.95 -5.69 15.36
N GLN A 863 47.67 -4.49 14.87
CA GLN A 863 47.33 -3.35 15.72
C GLN A 863 45.82 -3.29 16.01
N ASP A 864 45.39 -2.35 16.86
CA ASP A 864 44.02 -2.32 17.40
C ASP A 864 42.91 -2.25 16.34
N LEU A 865 43.18 -1.64 15.18
CA LEU A 865 42.22 -1.52 14.06
C LEU A 865 42.62 -2.39 12.85
N GLY A 866 43.35 -3.48 13.12
CA GLY A 866 43.68 -4.49 12.12
C GLY A 866 44.86 -4.13 11.21
N GLN A 867 45.66 -3.13 11.54
CA GLN A 867 46.84 -2.81 10.74
C GLN A 867 47.91 -3.88 10.91
N VAL A 868 48.51 -4.35 9.81
CA VAL A 868 49.48 -5.45 9.76
C VAL A 868 50.88 -4.91 9.52
N ARG A 869 51.80 -5.26 10.42
CA ARG A 869 53.25 -5.00 10.30
C ARG A 869 54.00 -6.31 10.43
N ALA A 870 55.03 -6.55 9.63
CA ALA A 870 55.68 -7.86 9.62
C ALA A 870 57.21 -7.79 9.57
N TRP A 871 57.83 -8.78 10.19
CA TRP A 871 59.22 -9.15 9.98
C TRP A 871 59.25 -10.52 9.32
N GLN A 872 59.89 -10.58 8.16
CA GLN A 872 60.04 -11.81 7.40
C GLN A 872 61.04 -12.75 8.09
N ASN A 873 60.72 -14.05 8.16
CA ASN A 873 61.61 -15.09 8.65
C ASN A 873 62.56 -15.55 7.52
N ASP A 874 63.83 -15.15 7.58
CA ASP A 874 64.80 -15.48 6.53
C ASP A 874 65.50 -16.84 6.73
N GLY A 875 65.14 -17.61 7.77
CA GLY A 875 65.84 -18.85 8.16
C GLY A 875 64.95 -19.85 8.87
N ASP A 876 65.39 -20.33 10.04
CA ASP A 876 64.65 -21.19 10.97
C ASP A 876 64.14 -20.38 12.19
N GLY A 877 63.69 -19.15 11.93
CA GLY A 877 63.29 -18.18 12.95
C GLY A 877 64.44 -17.45 13.64
N GLN A 878 65.71 -17.65 13.25
CA GLN A 878 66.87 -16.96 13.84
C GLN A 878 67.21 -15.60 13.18
N SER A 879 66.67 -15.33 11.99
CA SER A 879 66.92 -14.11 11.23
C SER A 879 65.63 -13.47 10.77
N TRP A 880 65.50 -12.17 11.01
CA TRP A 880 64.25 -11.42 10.81
C TRP A 880 64.50 -10.14 10.02
N THR A 881 63.85 -9.98 8.87
CA THR A 881 63.93 -8.77 8.04
C THR A 881 62.66 -7.93 8.17
N TRP A 882 62.79 -6.69 8.64
CA TRP A 882 61.65 -5.75 8.73
C TRP A 882 61.07 -5.43 7.34
N LYS A 883 59.76 -5.65 7.15
CA LYS A 883 59.06 -5.39 5.89
C LYS A 883 58.21 -4.13 5.89
N GLY A 884 58.01 -3.50 7.05
CA GLY A 884 57.14 -2.33 7.14
C GLY A 884 55.71 -2.67 7.53
N GLU A 885 54.83 -1.72 7.28
CA GLU A 885 53.38 -1.93 7.32
C GLU A 885 52.94 -2.56 6.00
N LEU A 886 52.44 -3.79 6.08
CA LEU A 886 51.97 -4.56 4.92
C LEU A 886 50.51 -4.25 4.60
N ASN A 887 49.67 -4.02 5.63
CA ASN A 887 48.26 -3.68 5.48
C ASN A 887 47.92 -2.49 6.40
N PRO A 888 47.32 -1.40 5.88
CA PRO A 888 46.93 -0.24 6.69
C PRO A 888 45.72 -0.48 7.61
N GLY A 889 45.12 -1.68 7.58
CA GLY A 889 43.93 -2.05 8.34
C GLY A 889 42.64 -1.50 7.73
N TYR A 890 41.53 -2.16 8.03
CA TYR A 890 40.20 -1.81 7.49
C TYR A 890 39.21 -1.37 8.57
N GLY A 891 39.70 -1.01 9.77
CA GLY A 891 38.87 -0.49 10.86
C GLY A 891 38.22 -1.55 11.74
N TYR A 892 38.56 -2.83 11.55
CA TYR A 892 38.07 -3.93 12.38
C TYR A 892 38.96 -4.13 13.62
N PRO A 893 38.38 -4.51 14.77
CA PRO A 893 39.15 -4.85 15.96
C PRO A 893 40.14 -5.99 15.67
N ARG A 894 41.34 -5.91 16.26
CA ARG A 894 42.36 -6.97 16.17
C ARG A 894 41.81 -8.39 16.35
N ASP A 895 40.95 -8.59 17.34
CA ASP A 895 40.48 -9.93 17.72
C ASP A 895 39.51 -10.54 16.67
N TRP A 896 39.07 -9.75 15.71
CA TRP A 896 38.25 -10.19 14.57
C TRP A 896 39.09 -10.71 13.42
N VAL A 897 40.36 -10.33 13.35
CA VAL A 897 41.21 -10.63 12.19
C VAL A 897 41.86 -12.00 12.36
N ARG A 898 41.91 -12.76 11.26
CA ARG A 898 42.71 -13.98 11.07
C ARG A 898 43.61 -13.78 9.85
N LEU A 899 44.75 -14.45 9.84
CA LEU A 899 45.71 -14.44 8.73
C LEU A 899 45.87 -15.89 8.33
N GLU A 900 45.24 -16.28 7.22
CA GLU A 900 45.17 -17.67 6.76
C GLU A 900 45.07 -17.68 5.23
N ASP A 901 45.68 -18.65 4.56
CA ASP A 901 45.53 -18.83 3.11
C ASP A 901 44.12 -19.35 2.76
N VAL A 902 43.23 -18.45 2.33
CA VAL A 902 41.86 -18.81 1.96
C VAL A 902 41.73 -19.25 0.51
N ASN A 903 42.76 -19.05 -0.30
CA ASN A 903 42.68 -19.21 -1.74
C ASN A 903 43.64 -20.28 -2.29
N GLY A 904 44.57 -20.77 -1.46
CA GLY A 904 45.51 -21.85 -1.74
C GLY A 904 46.73 -21.40 -2.55
N ASP A 905 47.07 -20.11 -2.56
CA ASP A 905 48.24 -19.59 -3.28
C ASP A 905 49.53 -19.58 -2.45
N GLY A 906 49.46 -20.04 -1.21
CA GLY A 906 50.54 -20.13 -0.23
C GLY A 906 50.77 -18.83 0.52
N LEU A 907 49.96 -17.79 0.33
CA LEU A 907 50.09 -16.54 1.07
C LEU A 907 48.94 -16.40 2.07
N ASP A 908 49.26 -16.07 3.31
CA ASP A 908 48.20 -15.82 4.28
C ASP A 908 47.44 -14.53 3.95
N ASP A 909 46.13 -14.69 3.85
CA ASP A 909 45.17 -13.66 3.48
C ASP A 909 44.61 -12.95 4.71
N TYR A 910 44.11 -11.73 4.53
CA TYR A 910 43.53 -10.97 5.63
C TYR A 910 42.05 -11.28 5.73
N LEU A 911 41.69 -12.02 6.76
CA LEU A 911 40.31 -12.45 7.00
C LEU A 911 39.72 -11.72 8.19
N VAL A 912 38.47 -11.29 8.09
CA VAL A 912 37.70 -10.69 9.19
C VAL A 912 36.55 -11.61 9.52
N LEU A 913 36.61 -12.18 10.72
CA LEU A 913 35.56 -12.99 11.31
C LEU A 913 34.72 -12.12 12.25
N GLN A 914 33.44 -11.98 11.92
CA GLN A 914 32.47 -11.14 12.63
C GLN A 914 31.79 -11.93 13.77
N ASP A 915 30.91 -11.25 14.52
CA ASP A 915 30.36 -11.76 15.79
C ASP A 915 29.51 -13.03 15.64
N GLU A 916 28.78 -13.22 14.55
CA GLU A 916 27.97 -14.42 14.26
C GLU A 916 28.70 -15.42 13.33
N GLY A 917 30.02 -15.25 13.19
CA GLY A 917 30.89 -16.15 12.45
C GLY A 917 30.99 -15.84 10.96
N GLU A 918 30.52 -14.68 10.50
CA GLU A 918 30.63 -14.27 9.10
C GLU A 918 32.08 -13.92 8.74
N LEU A 919 32.54 -14.33 7.55
CA LEU A 919 33.91 -14.18 7.09
C LEU A 919 34.00 -13.25 5.88
N ARG A 920 34.87 -12.25 5.98
CA ARG A 920 35.24 -11.33 4.90
C ARG A 920 36.71 -11.48 4.57
N ALA A 921 37.08 -11.35 3.29
CA ALA A 921 38.46 -11.63 2.87
C ALA A 921 39.09 -10.54 2.00
N TRP A 922 40.36 -10.29 2.25
CA TRP A 922 41.26 -9.53 1.39
C TRP A 922 42.46 -10.41 1.03
N ILE A 923 42.64 -10.68 -0.27
CA ILE A 923 43.71 -11.55 -0.77
C ILE A 923 45.04 -10.82 -0.75
N ASN A 924 46.04 -11.43 -0.14
CA ASN A 924 47.43 -10.98 -0.14
C ASN A 924 48.05 -11.25 -1.51
N ASN A 925 48.26 -10.23 -2.34
CA ASN A 925 48.87 -10.44 -3.66
C ASN A 925 50.40 -10.62 -3.59
N GLY A 926 50.96 -10.71 -2.39
CA GLY A 926 52.38 -10.84 -2.10
C GLY A 926 53.09 -9.53 -1.72
N PRO A 927 54.37 -9.63 -1.29
CA PRO A 927 55.10 -8.50 -0.74
C PRO A 927 55.16 -7.29 -1.69
N GLY A 928 54.64 -6.14 -1.23
CA GLY A 928 54.63 -4.88 -1.98
C GLY A 928 53.61 -4.79 -3.12
N LYS A 929 52.75 -5.80 -3.30
CA LYS A 929 51.72 -5.84 -4.36
C LYS A 929 50.31 -5.47 -3.89
N GLY A 930 50.13 -5.28 -2.59
CA GLY A 930 48.86 -4.84 -1.99
C GLY A 930 47.83 -5.97 -1.84
N TRP A 931 46.59 -5.60 -1.50
CA TRP A 931 45.54 -6.52 -1.08
C TRP A 931 44.28 -6.39 -1.94
N THR A 932 43.65 -7.51 -2.30
CA THR A 932 42.45 -7.54 -3.15
C THR A 932 41.21 -7.87 -2.34
N TRP A 933 40.27 -6.93 -2.22
CA TRP A 933 38.98 -7.17 -1.56
C TRP A 933 38.16 -8.25 -2.30
N LYS A 934 37.65 -9.25 -1.56
CA LYS A 934 36.81 -10.33 -2.11
C LYS A 934 35.36 -10.29 -1.68
N GLY A 935 34.99 -9.45 -0.72
CA GLY A 935 33.64 -9.47 -0.19
C GLY A 935 33.53 -10.26 1.11
N GLU A 936 32.28 -10.46 1.50
CA GLU A 936 31.91 -11.51 2.44
C GLU A 936 31.97 -12.84 1.71
N ILE A 937 32.85 -13.72 2.15
CA ILE A 937 33.09 -15.04 1.54
C ILE A 937 32.37 -16.15 2.29
N ASN A 938 31.97 -15.92 3.55
CA ASN A 938 31.13 -16.82 4.33
C ASN A 938 30.11 -15.99 5.12
N PRO A 939 28.80 -16.25 5.01
CA PRO A 939 27.78 -15.49 5.74
C PRO A 939 27.62 -15.90 7.22
N GLY A 940 28.46 -16.81 7.71
CA GLY A 940 28.40 -17.35 9.07
C GLY A 940 27.30 -18.38 9.26
N TYR A 941 27.50 -19.29 10.23
CA TYR A 941 26.56 -20.36 10.53
C TYR A 941 25.84 -20.17 11.87
N GLY A 942 25.76 -18.93 12.37
CA GLY A 942 25.07 -18.58 13.61
C GLY A 942 25.80 -19.03 14.88
N TYR A 943 27.09 -19.33 14.76
CA TYR A 943 27.95 -19.61 15.90
C TYR A 943 28.73 -18.36 16.26
N PRO A 944 28.92 -18.07 17.56
CA PRO A 944 29.74 -16.94 17.97
C PRO A 944 31.16 -17.03 17.39
N ARG A 945 31.75 -15.89 17.05
CA ARG A 945 33.14 -15.77 16.58
C ARG A 945 34.14 -16.68 17.33
N ASP A 946 34.03 -16.76 18.65
CA ASP A 946 34.96 -17.52 19.50
C ASP A 946 34.84 -19.05 19.36
N TRP A 947 33.80 -19.55 18.69
CA TRP A 947 33.62 -20.96 18.36
C TRP A 947 34.30 -21.36 17.05
N VAL A 948 34.58 -20.39 16.18
CA VAL A 948 35.08 -20.63 14.84
C VAL A 948 36.61 -20.75 14.85
N ARG A 949 37.12 -21.74 14.13
CA ARG A 949 38.53 -21.90 13.77
C ARG A 949 38.60 -21.99 12.24
N LEU A 950 39.69 -21.50 11.67
CA LEU A 950 39.93 -21.54 10.24
C LEU A 950 41.22 -22.33 10.08
N GLU A 951 41.13 -23.56 9.59
CA GLU A 951 42.30 -24.43 9.39
C GLU A 951 42.03 -25.36 8.21
N ASP A 952 43.06 -25.74 7.43
CA ASP A 952 42.93 -26.72 6.36
C ASP A 952 42.78 -28.13 6.94
N VAL A 953 41.57 -28.69 6.92
CA VAL A 953 41.29 -30.02 7.49
C VAL A 953 41.35 -31.13 6.44
N ASN A 954 41.42 -30.79 5.15
CA ASN A 954 41.38 -31.76 4.05
C ASN A 954 42.72 -31.90 3.29
N GLY A 955 43.65 -30.98 3.50
CA GLY A 955 45.00 -30.93 2.92
C GLY A 955 45.09 -30.30 1.54
N ASP A 956 44.10 -29.51 1.10
CA ASP A 956 44.05 -28.87 -0.21
C ASP A 956 44.73 -27.49 -0.27
N ARG A 957 45.33 -27.07 0.85
CA ARG A 957 45.96 -25.76 1.15
C ARG A 957 45.02 -24.59 1.32
N LYS A 958 43.72 -24.81 1.35
CA LYS A 958 42.78 -23.73 1.64
C LYS A 958 42.26 -23.89 3.04
N VAL A 959 42.16 -22.78 3.73
CA VAL A 959 41.58 -22.78 5.06
C VAL A 959 40.11 -23.20 5.02
N ASP A 960 39.72 -24.18 5.83
CA ASP A 960 38.34 -24.64 6.00
C ASP A 960 37.66 -23.95 7.18
N TYR A 961 36.32 -23.91 7.19
CA TYR A 961 35.55 -23.28 8.26
C TYR A 961 35.14 -24.32 9.30
N LEU A 962 35.66 -24.20 10.51
CA LEU A 962 35.48 -25.17 11.58
C LEU A 962 34.76 -24.54 12.78
N VAL A 963 33.77 -25.23 13.33
CA VAL A 963 33.06 -24.82 14.55
C VAL A 963 33.36 -25.82 15.66
N VAL A 964 34.02 -25.32 16.70
CA VAL A 964 34.34 -26.08 17.92
C VAL A 964 33.29 -25.78 18.99
N GLN A 965 32.51 -26.79 19.35
CA GLN A 965 31.49 -26.70 20.39
C GLN A 965 32.10 -26.74 21.79
N ASP A 966 31.33 -26.41 22.83
CA ASP A 966 31.81 -26.32 24.21
C ASP A 966 32.55 -27.57 24.72
N ASN A 967 32.10 -28.76 24.32
CA ASN A 967 32.74 -30.05 24.66
C ASN A 967 33.83 -30.48 23.66
N GLY A 968 34.32 -29.56 22.83
CA GLY A 968 35.41 -29.80 21.88
C GLY A 968 35.02 -30.57 20.64
N GLN A 969 33.73 -30.87 20.42
CA GLN A 969 33.26 -31.44 19.16
C GLN A 969 33.50 -30.46 18.01
N VAL A 970 33.89 -30.98 16.84
CA VAL A 970 34.18 -30.15 15.66
C VAL A 970 33.22 -30.46 14.52
N ARG A 971 32.63 -29.40 13.98
CA ARG A 971 31.84 -29.37 12.75
C ARG A 971 32.63 -28.64 11.68
N ALA A 972 32.56 -29.07 10.43
CA ALA A 972 33.42 -28.54 9.36
C ALA A 972 32.68 -28.24 8.07
N TRP A 973 33.11 -27.18 7.39
CA TRP A 973 32.75 -26.86 6.01
C TRP A 973 34.02 -26.67 5.20
N LEU A 974 34.19 -27.45 4.12
CA LEU A 974 35.38 -27.36 3.27
C LEU A 974 35.31 -26.16 2.34
N ASN A 975 36.43 -25.49 2.12
CA ASN A 975 36.52 -24.33 1.25
C ASN A 975 36.67 -24.72 -0.23
N ASP A 976 35.59 -24.55 -1.00
CA ASP A 976 35.59 -24.62 -2.46
C ASP A 976 35.11 -23.30 -3.09
N LEU A 977 35.62 -22.15 -2.62
CA LEU A 977 35.27 -20.82 -3.13
C LEU A 977 35.60 -20.61 -4.63
N GLY A 978 36.34 -21.54 -5.27
CA GLY A 978 36.55 -21.59 -6.73
C GLY A 978 35.54 -22.45 -7.49
N GLY A 979 34.58 -23.05 -6.79
CA GLY A 979 33.59 -24.00 -7.29
C GLY A 979 32.25 -23.87 -6.55
N LYS A 980 32.00 -24.75 -5.58
CA LYS A 980 30.71 -24.91 -4.86
C LYS A 980 30.56 -24.07 -3.58
N GLY A 981 31.52 -23.21 -3.25
CA GLY A 981 31.54 -22.46 -1.99
C GLY A 981 31.91 -23.35 -0.80
N TRP A 982 31.25 -23.17 0.35
CA TRP A 982 31.56 -23.91 1.57
C TRP A 982 30.79 -25.24 1.67
N ILE A 983 31.51 -26.36 1.64
CA ILE A 983 30.93 -27.70 1.56
C ILE A 983 30.79 -28.33 2.95
N TRP A 984 29.57 -28.40 3.46
CA TRP A 984 29.26 -29.01 4.77
C TRP A 984 29.72 -30.47 4.88
N GLN A 985 30.54 -30.77 5.90
CA GLN A 985 31.07 -32.12 6.17
C GLN A 985 30.35 -32.84 7.31
N GLY A 986 29.47 -32.16 8.05
CA GLY A 986 28.92 -32.73 9.27
C GLY A 986 29.80 -32.43 10.48
N GLN A 987 29.54 -33.19 11.54
CA GLN A 987 30.45 -33.31 12.66
C GLN A 987 31.60 -34.24 12.27
N ILE A 988 32.82 -33.71 12.27
CA ILE A 988 34.04 -34.45 11.91
C ILE A 988 34.76 -35.02 13.13
N ILE A 989 34.51 -34.48 14.33
CA ILE A 989 35.07 -34.96 15.60
C ILE A 989 33.97 -35.08 16.67
N GLY A 990 33.93 -36.23 17.35
CA GLY A 990 33.05 -36.56 18.47
C GLY A 990 33.39 -35.83 19.78
N ASP A 991 32.64 -36.10 20.86
CA ASP A 991 33.04 -35.62 22.18
C ASP A 991 34.24 -36.44 22.68
N VAL A 992 35.43 -35.84 22.62
CA VAL A 992 36.69 -36.44 23.07
C VAL A 992 37.11 -35.95 24.46
N GLY A 993 36.23 -35.24 25.18
CA GLY A 993 36.45 -34.79 26.55
C GLY A 993 37.40 -33.59 26.71
N VAL A 994 37.57 -32.78 25.66
CA VAL A 994 38.39 -31.56 25.69
C VAL A 994 37.46 -30.35 25.59
N ASP A 995 37.56 -29.42 26.54
CA ASP A 995 36.79 -28.16 26.48
C ASP A 995 37.26 -27.27 25.32
N ARG A 996 36.32 -26.61 24.63
CA ARG A 996 36.56 -25.73 23.46
C ARG A 996 37.78 -24.82 23.61
N ASP A 997 37.93 -24.19 24.76
CA ASP A 997 38.96 -23.16 24.96
C ASP A 997 40.38 -23.76 24.93
N ASN A 998 40.48 -25.08 25.15
CA ASN A 998 41.71 -25.86 25.10
C ASN A 998 41.97 -26.52 23.75
N VAL A 999 41.07 -26.37 22.77
CA VAL A 999 41.23 -26.96 21.44
C VAL A 999 42.07 -26.03 20.57
N ARG A 1000 43.08 -26.59 19.92
CA ARG A 1000 43.75 -26.02 18.75
C ARG A 1000 43.75 -27.03 17.62
N LEU A 1001 43.89 -26.56 16.39
CA LEU A 1001 43.86 -27.37 15.18
C LEU A 1001 45.06 -26.92 14.35
N HIS A 1002 46.02 -27.81 14.10
CA HIS A 1002 47.31 -27.46 13.51
C HIS A 1002 47.94 -28.71 12.91
N ASP A 1003 48.68 -28.59 11.80
CA ASP A 1003 49.38 -29.74 11.22
C ASP A 1003 50.70 -30.00 11.95
N VAL A 1004 50.68 -30.92 12.92
CA VAL A 1004 51.88 -31.28 13.69
C VAL A 1004 52.53 -32.56 13.18
N ASN A 1005 51.90 -33.26 12.22
CA ASN A 1005 52.42 -34.51 11.69
C ASN A 1005 53.06 -34.34 10.29
N GLY A 1006 52.76 -33.23 9.61
CA GLY A 1006 53.31 -32.83 8.33
C GLY A 1006 52.57 -33.38 7.11
N ASP A 1007 51.35 -33.87 7.27
CA ASP A 1007 50.52 -34.38 6.17
C ASP A 1007 49.63 -33.32 5.50
N ARG A 1008 49.83 -32.05 5.89
CA ARG A 1008 49.10 -30.84 5.50
C ARG A 1008 47.68 -30.76 6.01
N LYS A 1009 47.27 -31.65 6.91
CA LYS A 1009 45.93 -31.62 7.49
C LYS A 1009 46.02 -31.17 8.92
N ALA A 1010 45.11 -30.29 9.30
CA ALA A 1010 44.98 -29.87 10.68
C ALA A 1010 44.68 -31.08 11.58
N ASP A 1011 45.54 -31.28 12.57
CA ASP A 1011 45.37 -32.25 13.65
C ASP A 1011 44.65 -31.61 14.83
N TYR A 1012 43.84 -32.38 15.55
CA TYR A 1012 43.14 -31.87 16.73
C TYR A 1012 44.04 -31.96 17.97
N LEU A 1013 44.29 -30.82 18.60
CA LEU A 1013 45.18 -30.69 19.75
C LEU A 1013 44.42 -30.23 21.00
N GLY A 1014 44.49 -31.04 22.06
CA GLY A 1014 44.03 -30.66 23.40
C GLY A 1014 45.18 -30.14 24.25
N ILE A 1015 45.08 -28.88 24.70
CA ILE A 1015 46.14 -28.23 25.49
C ILE A 1015 45.84 -28.27 26.99
N GLY A 1016 46.73 -28.90 27.75
CA GLY A 1016 46.70 -28.93 29.21
C GLY A 1016 47.13 -27.61 29.87
N PRO A 1017 46.83 -27.41 31.17
CA PRO A 1017 47.06 -26.13 31.86
C PRO A 1017 48.52 -25.63 31.85
N LEU A 1018 49.49 -26.55 31.73
CA LEU A 1018 50.94 -26.25 31.71
C LEU A 1018 51.56 -26.48 30.31
N GLY A 1019 50.72 -26.44 29.27
CA GLY A 1019 51.15 -26.55 27.88
C GLY A 1019 51.41 -27.99 27.42
N GLN A 1020 50.91 -29.00 28.13
CA GLN A 1020 50.90 -30.39 27.65
C GLN A 1020 50.00 -30.52 26.43
N ILE A 1021 50.35 -31.37 25.47
CA ILE A 1021 49.57 -31.54 24.23
C ILE A 1021 49.16 -33.01 24.08
N GLY A 1022 47.85 -33.26 24.05
CA GLY A 1022 47.28 -34.49 23.49
C GLY A 1022 46.83 -34.25 22.06
N ALA A 1023 47.01 -35.21 21.16
CA ALA A 1023 46.73 -35.02 19.74
C ALA A 1023 45.90 -36.17 19.14
N TRP A 1024 45.06 -35.82 18.18
CA TRP A 1024 44.37 -36.77 17.30
C TRP A 1024 44.72 -36.40 15.87
N PHE A 1025 45.37 -37.32 15.16
CA PHE A 1025 45.81 -37.09 13.78
C PHE A 1025 44.69 -37.36 12.79
N ASN A 1026 44.62 -36.55 11.74
CA ASN A 1026 43.52 -36.56 10.79
C ASN A 1026 43.70 -37.57 9.65
N ASP A 1027 43.08 -38.74 9.78
CA ASP A 1027 43.07 -39.78 8.73
C ASP A 1027 41.75 -39.83 7.94
N ARG A 1028 40.84 -38.88 8.19
CA ARG A 1028 39.48 -38.90 7.64
C ARG A 1028 39.48 -38.66 6.13
N TYR A 1029 40.35 -37.76 5.67
CA TYR A 1029 40.44 -37.38 4.27
C TYR A 1029 41.56 -38.18 3.58
N PRO A 1030 41.22 -39.04 2.59
CA PRO A 1030 42.21 -39.83 1.89
C PRO A 1030 43.05 -38.94 0.96
N GLY A 1031 44.34 -38.86 1.25
CA GLY A 1031 45.38 -38.28 0.41
C GLY A 1031 46.66 -39.06 0.65
N THR A 1032 47.53 -39.21 -0.36
CA THR A 1032 48.82 -39.88 -0.18
C THR A 1032 49.70 -39.05 0.75
N PRO A 1033 50.02 -39.53 1.96
CA PRO A 1033 51.02 -38.87 2.80
C PRO A 1033 52.38 -39.07 2.13
N ASP A 1034 53.19 -38.01 2.01
CA ASP A 1034 54.61 -38.19 1.69
C ASP A 1034 55.37 -38.87 2.86
N ASN A 1035 54.76 -38.96 4.05
CA ASN A 1035 55.23 -39.75 5.19
C ASN A 1035 54.05 -40.36 5.99
N PRO A 1036 53.87 -41.69 6.03
CA PRO A 1036 52.85 -42.32 6.87
C PRO A 1036 53.20 -42.20 8.37
N PRO A 1037 52.20 -42.13 9.26
CA PRO A 1037 52.42 -42.05 10.71
C PRO A 1037 53.21 -43.26 11.23
N PRO A 1038 54.10 -43.08 12.23
CA PRO A 1038 54.86 -44.18 12.81
C PRO A 1038 53.93 -45.22 13.48
N ALA A 1039 54.28 -46.50 13.33
CA ALA A 1039 53.51 -47.59 13.90
C ALA A 1039 53.39 -47.47 15.44
N ALA A 1040 52.18 -47.67 15.96
CA ALA A 1040 51.84 -47.54 17.38
C ALA A 1040 52.80 -48.34 18.29
N PRO A 1041 53.56 -47.69 19.20
CA PRO A 1041 54.21 -48.37 20.30
C PRO A 1041 53.24 -48.52 21.47
N ILE A 1042 53.23 -49.72 22.07
CA ILE A 1042 52.55 -50.00 23.34
C ILE A 1042 53.26 -49.20 24.45
N PRO A 1043 52.56 -48.37 25.25
CA PRO A 1043 53.19 -47.64 26.34
C PRO A 1043 53.78 -48.62 27.39
N PRO A 1044 54.96 -48.35 27.96
CA PRO A 1044 55.44 -49.08 29.13
C PRO A 1044 54.49 -48.86 30.32
N ASP A 1045 54.14 -49.93 31.04
CA ASP A 1045 53.34 -49.88 32.25
C ASP A 1045 53.91 -48.85 33.24
N GLY A 1046 53.13 -47.80 33.57
CA GLY A 1046 53.40 -46.92 34.72
C GLY A 1046 53.27 -45.40 34.55
N TRP A 1047 52.80 -44.87 33.42
CA TRP A 1047 52.57 -43.42 33.28
C TRP A 1047 51.13 -43.04 33.64
N PRO A 1048 50.90 -41.98 34.45
CA PRO A 1048 49.55 -41.59 34.82
C PRO A 1048 48.80 -40.99 33.62
N PRO A 1049 47.50 -41.29 33.45
CA PRO A 1049 46.69 -40.68 32.41
C PRO A 1049 46.51 -39.18 32.69
N LEU A 1050 46.37 -38.40 31.62
CA LEU A 1050 45.98 -36.98 31.67
C LEU A 1050 44.67 -36.85 32.47
N CYS A 1051 44.77 -36.35 33.72
CA CYS A 1051 43.59 -35.94 34.46
C CYS A 1051 43.20 -34.53 34.00
N VAL A 1052 42.09 -34.43 33.26
CA VAL A 1052 41.43 -33.16 32.93
C VAL A 1052 40.01 -33.21 33.50
N ALA A 1053 39.63 -32.19 34.27
CA ALA A 1053 38.29 -31.96 34.83
C ALA A 1053 37.72 -33.02 35.81
N ASN A 1054 38.43 -33.31 36.92
CA ASN A 1054 37.87 -33.99 38.10
C ASN A 1054 37.17 -35.35 37.88
N ARG A 1055 37.42 -36.03 36.76
CA ARG A 1055 37.04 -37.43 36.55
C ARG A 1055 38.22 -38.18 35.95
N CYS A 1056 38.89 -38.94 36.79
CA CYS A 1056 39.72 -40.06 36.39
C CYS A 1056 38.92 -41.35 36.75
N PRO A 1057 39.13 -42.49 36.06
CA PRO A 1057 38.23 -43.65 36.07
C PRO A 1057 37.89 -44.21 37.46
#